data_AF-A0A853JGB7-F1
#
_entry.id   AF-A0A853JGB7-F1
#
_cell.length_a   1.000
_cell.length_b   1.000
_cell.length_c   1.000
_cell.angle_alpha   90.00
_cell.angle_beta   90.00
_cell.angle_gamma   90.00
#
_symmetry.space_group_name_H-M   'P 1'
#
loop_
_entity.id
_entity.type
_entity.pdbx_description
1 polymer ?
#
loop_
_entity_poly.entity_id
_entity_poly.type
_entity_poly.pdbx_seq_one_letter_code
_entity_poly.pdbx_strand_id
1 'polypeptide(L)'
;MTATAAADAGDTQVLDDFEDASPWRVVTSNQVSGSIREVRGEDGGALCLDYDYNGVSGHVGIQRDVAIDYPRNYQFGFRLRGESPANDLQFKLIDASGDNVWWVNRPRYDFPAGWTGVRYRRRHIDKAWGPDPEPELRASARVEFTIYNNAGGSGSVCFDELTLTPLPADDGAPLLPVRVRSDGEAGEPQAAVDGSSETAWRVPAGPQRLELDLGRPREFDGLRLEWAGGAHASRYVVALSDDGRRWREARSVEEGNGGVDWVALPESEARHVALALVEGPGPEYALAGLQLQPIGFATHPNDFIETIAGEARRGHFPRGFSGEQPYWTILGVDGGSDQGLIGEDGAVEVARGGFSIEPFVRIDDRLVAWADVEATRSLQDDYLPIPSVHWEHPDLRLEVTAFAHGDRDDARLVARYRLENTGARAREFILALAIRPFQVNPPSQFLNTIGGVSRIDSIAVGGRTVAVNGRERVHLSQAPDAAFATAFDAGMAVDHLADGAPVTREAVDADGLASGALLYRMRLAPGQSREIDLRVPLGEGTPALATGAADLQAAVAADWRDQLDRVRIEVPEAGQAVVDTLRTSLAHMLVSRIGPRLQPGTRSYSRSWIRDGAMISEGLLRMGREDVVKEYVEWYAPYQFRDGMVPCCVDDRGSDPVPENDSHGELIFNIAEYWRYTGDDAFLERMWPHVAGAFGYMEKLRASERTEANRGINPAFYGMMPASISHEGYSAKPMHSYWDNFWALRGYKDAVEVAEALGHDDQARRMAAARDEFRGDLYASLEAAARLHGIDYLPGAAELGDFDPTSTTIALAPGGEQGRLPPELVRNTFERYWREFVQRRDGGREWKDYTPYEWRNVAAFVRLGWRGRAWEALEYFFDDRAPRAWNQWGEVVSRTPRKPFFLGDLPHAWVGSDFVRSALDMFAYVREVDDSLVLAAGIPADWLEEGIAIHGLRTPQGTLGYALRREGGELRLDVDADADLPPGGLVLPWPLAGEPGPATVNGSAAAWGDHGLRIREAPARVRIAIP
;
A
#
# COMPACT_ATOMS: atom_id res chain seq x y z
N MET A 1 -39.59 -33.36 -16.49
CA MET A 1 -40.41 -33.31 -15.27
C MET A 1 -40.20 -31.94 -14.65
N THR A 2 -41.27 -31.16 -14.48
CA THR A 2 -41.21 -29.81 -13.90
C THR A 2 -41.23 -29.91 -12.38
N ALA A 3 -40.07 -29.70 -11.74
CA ALA A 3 -40.00 -29.50 -10.30
C ALA A 3 -40.20 -28.00 -10.00
N THR A 4 -41.19 -27.67 -9.19
CA THR A 4 -41.49 -26.31 -8.74
C THR A 4 -40.43 -25.82 -7.75
N ALA A 5 -39.52 -24.96 -8.20
CA ALA A 5 -38.60 -24.20 -7.34
C ALA A 5 -39.31 -22.95 -6.75
N ALA A 6 -40.37 -23.18 -5.98
CA ALA A 6 -41.19 -22.15 -5.35
C ALA A 6 -41.43 -22.50 -3.87
N ALA A 7 -40.33 -22.57 -3.11
CA ALA A 7 -40.32 -22.80 -1.67
C ALA A 7 -39.00 -22.27 -1.10
N ASP A 8 -39.02 -21.02 -0.60
CA ASP A 8 -38.03 -20.42 0.33
C ASP A 8 -38.32 -18.93 0.65
N ALA A 9 -39.30 -18.29 -0.01
CA ALA A 9 -39.85 -17.02 0.46
C ALA A 9 -40.65 -17.24 1.76
N GLY A 10 -40.02 -16.94 2.89
CA GLY A 10 -40.62 -16.95 4.23
C GLY A 10 -41.10 -15.56 4.67
N ASP A 11 -41.82 -15.52 5.79
CA ASP A 11 -42.25 -14.26 6.40
C ASP A 11 -41.05 -13.48 6.98
N THR A 12 -41.10 -12.14 6.94
CA THR A 12 -40.11 -11.28 7.61
C THR A 12 -40.15 -11.51 9.12
N GLN A 13 -39.00 -11.81 9.71
CA GLN A 13 -38.82 -11.89 11.16
C GLN A 13 -38.29 -10.56 11.70
N VAL A 14 -38.93 -10.01 12.74
CA VAL A 14 -38.31 -8.95 13.57
C VAL A 14 -37.34 -9.63 14.53
N LEU A 15 -36.08 -9.19 14.51
CA LEU A 15 -35.02 -9.64 15.42
C LEU A 15 -34.93 -8.73 16.65
N ASP A 16 -35.17 -7.43 16.45
CA ASP A 16 -35.19 -6.41 17.50
C ASP A 16 -36.06 -5.23 17.06
N ASP A 17 -36.90 -4.71 17.96
CA ASP A 17 -37.68 -3.48 17.76
C ASP A 17 -37.02 -2.25 18.40
N PHE A 18 -35.93 -2.43 19.16
CA PHE A 18 -35.22 -1.38 19.89
C PHE A 18 -36.07 -0.61 20.92
N GLU A 19 -37.15 -1.22 21.42
CA GLU A 19 -38.02 -0.67 22.48
C GLU A 19 -37.39 -0.78 23.89
N ASP A 20 -36.39 -1.65 24.08
CA ASP A 20 -35.68 -1.88 25.35
C ASP A 20 -34.15 -1.82 25.12
N ALA A 21 -33.48 -0.88 25.79
CA ALA A 21 -32.03 -0.73 25.72
C ALA A 21 -31.25 -1.82 26.48
N SER A 22 -31.87 -2.53 27.43
CA SER A 22 -31.17 -3.43 28.37
C SER A 22 -30.45 -4.64 27.76
N PRO A 23 -30.84 -5.22 26.60
CA PRO A 23 -30.08 -6.28 25.94
C PRO A 23 -28.84 -5.79 25.18
N TRP A 24 -28.70 -4.47 24.98
CA TRP A 24 -27.62 -3.85 24.23
C TRP A 24 -26.47 -3.40 25.15
N ARG A 25 -25.24 -3.73 24.76
CA ARG A 25 -24.01 -3.24 25.40
C ARG A 25 -23.28 -2.26 24.49
N VAL A 26 -22.77 -1.18 25.06
CA VAL A 26 -21.86 -0.27 24.37
C VAL A 26 -20.46 -0.88 24.32
N VAL A 27 -19.83 -0.82 23.16
CA VAL A 27 -18.43 -1.21 22.93
C VAL A 27 -17.68 0.03 22.43
N THR A 28 -16.54 0.37 23.05
CA THR A 28 -15.69 1.48 22.65
C THR A 28 -14.22 1.09 22.68
N SER A 29 -13.43 1.70 21.80
CA SER A 29 -11.97 1.68 21.88
C SER A 29 -11.41 2.72 22.87
N ASN A 30 -10.11 2.68 23.12
CA ASN A 30 -9.42 3.56 24.06
C ASN A 30 -9.75 5.05 23.81
N GLN A 31 -10.10 5.76 24.89
CA GLN A 31 -10.50 7.18 24.89
C GLN A 31 -11.75 7.56 24.07
N VAL A 32 -12.43 6.62 23.41
CA VAL A 32 -13.72 6.88 22.76
C VAL A 32 -14.84 6.77 23.79
N SER A 33 -15.73 7.76 23.80
CA SER A 33 -16.92 7.79 24.66
C SER A 33 -18.14 7.33 23.88
N GLY A 34 -18.99 6.52 24.51
CA GLY A 34 -20.24 6.04 23.93
C GLY A 34 -21.31 5.82 25.01
N SER A 35 -22.56 6.13 24.69
CA SER A 35 -23.71 5.88 25.56
C SER A 35 -24.98 5.64 24.75
N ILE A 36 -25.84 4.75 25.23
CA ILE A 36 -27.15 4.49 24.62
C ILE A 36 -28.29 5.16 25.37
N ARG A 37 -29.32 5.58 24.64
CA ARG A 37 -30.60 6.09 25.18
C ARG A 37 -31.78 5.72 24.30
N GLU A 38 -32.90 5.45 24.94
CA GLU A 38 -34.20 5.24 24.28
C GLU A 38 -34.76 6.60 23.78
N VAL A 39 -35.36 6.58 22.60
CA VAL A 39 -36.02 7.73 21.96
C VAL A 39 -37.32 7.30 21.30
N ARG A 40 -38.03 8.24 20.68
CA ARG A 40 -39.15 7.93 19.78
C ARG A 40 -38.64 7.49 18.40
N GLY A 41 -39.04 6.29 17.98
CA GLY A 41 -38.82 5.68 16.66
C GLY A 41 -39.67 6.27 15.55
N GLU A 42 -39.80 5.53 14.45
CA GLU A 42 -40.76 5.83 13.37
C GLU A 42 -42.18 5.46 13.83
N ASP A 43 -42.36 4.24 14.33
CA ASP A 43 -43.64 3.67 14.80
C ASP A 43 -43.59 3.14 16.25
N GLY A 44 -42.71 3.67 17.10
CA GLY A 44 -42.56 3.20 18.49
C GLY A 44 -41.51 3.97 19.31
N GLY A 45 -40.80 3.23 20.16
CA GLY A 45 -39.48 3.54 20.68
C GLY A 45 -38.38 3.30 19.62
N ALA A 46 -37.13 3.56 19.99
CA ALA A 46 -35.92 3.28 19.21
C ALA A 46 -34.68 3.54 20.07
N LEU A 47 -33.51 3.04 19.66
CA LEU A 47 -32.26 3.18 20.40
C LEU A 47 -31.28 4.13 19.69
N CYS A 48 -30.82 5.18 20.37
CA CYS A 48 -29.71 6.02 19.89
C CYS A 48 -28.41 5.73 20.62
N LEU A 49 -27.33 5.61 19.84
CA LEU A 49 -25.94 5.61 20.28
C LEU A 49 -25.38 7.03 20.13
N ASP A 50 -25.18 7.73 21.24
CA ASP A 50 -24.40 8.97 21.29
C ASP A 50 -22.93 8.65 21.50
N TYR A 51 -22.03 9.38 20.84
CA TYR A 51 -20.60 9.13 20.92
C TYR A 51 -19.72 10.38 20.75
N ASP A 52 -18.48 10.29 21.23
CA ASP A 52 -17.41 11.26 20.99
C ASP A 52 -16.06 10.52 20.85
N TYR A 53 -15.36 10.75 19.74
CA TYR A 53 -14.01 10.21 19.51
C TYR A 53 -12.92 10.94 20.30
N ASN A 54 -13.21 12.08 20.94
CA ASN A 54 -12.30 12.87 21.78
C ASN A 54 -10.96 13.26 21.11
N GLY A 55 -10.90 13.25 19.78
CA GLY A 55 -9.70 13.54 18.99
C GLY A 55 -8.76 12.36 18.70
N VAL A 56 -9.20 11.11 18.94
CA VAL A 56 -8.45 9.89 18.57
C VAL A 56 -9.17 9.07 17.49
N SER A 57 -8.45 8.14 16.85
CA SER A 57 -9.08 7.14 15.98
C SER A 57 -9.74 6.04 16.81
N GLY A 58 -10.50 5.16 16.16
CA GLY A 58 -11.11 3.99 16.80
C GLY A 58 -12.58 3.79 16.45
N HIS A 59 -13.33 3.20 17.37
CA HIS A 59 -14.70 2.76 17.14
C HIS A 59 -15.60 2.88 18.37
N VAL A 60 -16.90 2.97 18.10
CA VAL A 60 -17.99 2.98 19.07
C VAL A 60 -19.16 2.21 18.49
N GLY A 61 -19.80 1.35 19.28
CA GLY A 61 -20.86 0.50 18.77
C GLY A 61 -21.82 0.00 19.84
N ILE A 62 -22.91 -0.59 19.36
CA ILE A 62 -23.87 -1.35 20.17
C ILE A 62 -23.83 -2.80 19.74
N GLN A 63 -23.69 -3.72 20.70
CA GLN A 63 -23.65 -5.17 20.46
C GLN A 63 -24.77 -5.85 21.27
N ARG A 64 -25.40 -6.88 20.69
CA ARG A 64 -26.43 -7.70 21.33
C ARG A 64 -26.18 -9.18 21.06
N ASP A 65 -26.44 -10.02 22.06
CA ASP A 65 -26.46 -11.48 21.89
C ASP A 65 -27.79 -11.88 21.24
N VAL A 66 -27.72 -12.40 20.02
CA VAL A 66 -28.88 -12.91 19.28
C VAL A 66 -28.41 -14.04 18.35
N ALA A 67 -28.92 -15.24 18.61
CA ALA A 67 -28.64 -16.42 17.79
C ALA A 67 -29.49 -16.37 16.51
N ILE A 68 -28.84 -16.48 15.36
CA ILE A 68 -29.47 -16.44 14.04
C ILE A 68 -28.93 -17.60 13.20
N ASP A 69 -29.83 -18.45 12.68
CA ASP A 69 -29.54 -19.43 11.63
C ASP A 69 -29.97 -18.83 10.27
N TYR A 70 -29.09 -18.83 9.28
CA TYR A 70 -29.34 -18.13 8.01
C TYR A 70 -29.95 -19.04 6.94
N PRO A 71 -31.01 -18.60 6.23
CA PRO A 71 -31.50 -19.30 5.04
C PRO A 71 -30.53 -19.07 3.86
N ARG A 72 -30.76 -19.77 2.73
CA ARG A 72 -29.84 -19.71 1.57
C ARG A 72 -29.68 -18.30 0.98
N ASN A 73 -30.75 -17.53 0.94
CA ASN A 73 -30.74 -16.13 0.53
C ASN A 73 -31.63 -15.31 1.48
N TYR A 74 -31.21 -14.10 1.80
CA TYR A 74 -31.87 -13.23 2.78
C TYR A 74 -31.47 -11.76 2.61
N GLN A 75 -32.26 -10.91 3.26
CA GLN A 75 -32.00 -9.49 3.43
C GLN A 75 -32.21 -9.11 4.90
N PHE A 76 -31.24 -8.40 5.48
CA PHE A 76 -31.46 -7.60 6.68
C PHE A 76 -32.11 -6.27 6.31
N GLY A 77 -33.12 -5.86 7.07
CA GLY A 77 -33.68 -4.50 7.03
C GLY A 77 -33.54 -3.85 8.40
N PHE A 78 -33.28 -2.55 8.45
CA PHE A 78 -33.42 -1.74 9.67
C PHE A 78 -33.69 -0.28 9.31
N ARG A 79 -34.25 0.47 10.25
CA ARG A 79 -34.39 1.92 10.15
C ARG A 79 -33.21 2.59 10.81
N LEU A 80 -32.71 3.64 10.16
CA LEU A 80 -31.60 4.44 10.66
C LEU A 80 -31.88 5.93 10.47
N ARG A 81 -31.48 6.73 11.45
CA ARG A 81 -31.26 8.18 11.32
C ARG A 81 -30.02 8.56 12.12
N GLY A 82 -29.37 9.68 11.79
CA GLY A 82 -28.27 10.17 12.61
C GLY A 82 -27.91 11.62 12.36
N GLU A 83 -27.32 12.24 13.39
CA GLU A 83 -26.55 13.47 13.30
C GLU A 83 -25.09 13.07 13.57
N SER A 84 -24.38 12.70 12.51
CA SER A 84 -23.03 12.15 12.56
C SER A 84 -22.20 12.72 11.41
N PRO A 85 -20.91 13.05 11.62
CA PRO A 85 -19.95 13.19 10.52
C PRO A 85 -19.92 11.92 9.65
N ALA A 86 -19.34 12.02 8.45
CA ALA A 86 -19.20 10.92 7.49
C ALA A 86 -18.15 9.88 7.97
N ASN A 87 -18.49 9.20 9.07
CA ASN A 87 -17.80 8.05 9.64
C ASN A 87 -18.32 6.76 8.99
N ASP A 88 -17.63 5.65 9.21
CA ASP A 88 -18.00 4.38 8.59
C ASP A 88 -19.16 3.74 9.37
N LEU A 89 -20.14 3.20 8.65
CA LEU A 89 -21.19 2.36 9.23
C LEU A 89 -20.84 0.89 8.99
N GLN A 90 -20.60 0.14 10.07
CA GLN A 90 -20.35 -1.29 10.03
C GLN A 90 -21.53 -2.04 10.69
N PHE A 91 -22.00 -3.09 10.02
CA PHE A 91 -22.94 -4.05 10.58
C PHE A 91 -22.25 -5.40 10.65
N LYS A 92 -21.95 -5.90 11.86
CA LYS A 92 -21.15 -7.10 12.08
C LYS A 92 -22.01 -8.24 12.65
N LEU A 93 -21.66 -9.45 12.23
CA LEU A 93 -22.28 -10.71 12.59
C LEU A 93 -21.17 -11.62 13.11
N ILE A 94 -21.23 -11.97 14.40
CA ILE A 94 -20.13 -12.63 15.11
C ILE A 94 -20.57 -14.02 15.52
N ASP A 95 -19.69 -15.01 15.34
CA ASP A 95 -19.97 -16.41 15.71
C ASP A 95 -20.00 -16.64 17.24
N ALA A 96 -20.24 -17.91 17.59
CA ALA A 96 -20.27 -18.36 18.99
C ALA A 96 -18.88 -18.39 19.65
N SER A 97 -17.78 -18.44 18.88
CA SER A 97 -16.42 -18.37 19.44
C SER A 97 -16.02 -16.92 19.78
N GLY A 98 -16.43 -15.95 18.95
CA GLY A 98 -15.94 -14.58 18.97
C GLY A 98 -14.70 -14.34 18.10
N ASP A 99 -14.08 -15.39 17.57
CA ASP A 99 -12.92 -15.27 16.70
C ASP A 99 -13.33 -14.92 15.25
N ASN A 100 -14.54 -15.32 14.80
CA ASN A 100 -14.99 -15.13 13.41
C ASN A 100 -16.05 -14.04 13.28
N VAL A 101 -15.82 -13.12 12.34
CA VAL A 101 -16.69 -11.97 12.09
C VAL A 101 -16.98 -11.86 10.59
N TRP A 102 -18.26 -11.67 10.27
CA TRP A 102 -18.74 -11.25 8.95
C TRP A 102 -19.31 -9.84 9.09
N TRP A 103 -19.28 -9.05 8.03
CA TRP A 103 -19.76 -7.68 8.09
C TRP A 103 -20.30 -7.13 6.77
N VAL A 104 -21.08 -6.06 6.90
CA VAL A 104 -21.24 -5.06 5.85
C VAL A 104 -20.48 -3.83 6.29
N ASN A 105 -19.45 -3.43 5.55
CA ASN A 105 -18.77 -2.16 5.77
C ASN A 105 -19.28 -1.12 4.75
N ARG A 106 -19.59 0.09 5.22
CA ARG A 106 -19.95 1.24 4.39
C ARG A 106 -19.09 2.44 4.81
N PRO A 107 -17.93 2.64 4.17
CA PRO A 107 -17.04 3.76 4.48
C PRO A 107 -17.70 5.10 4.20
N ARG A 108 -17.42 6.12 5.05
CA ARG A 108 -17.93 7.49 4.92
C ARG A 108 -19.45 7.56 4.70
N TYR A 109 -20.21 6.86 5.53
CA TYR A 109 -21.66 6.78 5.41
C TYR A 109 -22.32 8.15 5.58
N ASP A 110 -23.21 8.53 4.66
CA ASP A 110 -24.02 9.75 4.77
C ASP A 110 -25.22 9.45 5.68
N PHE A 111 -25.14 9.87 6.94
CA PHE A 111 -26.16 9.58 7.95
C PHE A 111 -27.40 10.45 7.72
N PRO A 112 -28.56 9.87 7.35
CA PRO A 112 -29.75 10.66 7.05
C PRO A 112 -30.35 11.25 8.32
N ALA A 113 -30.72 12.53 8.28
CA ALA A 113 -31.40 13.22 9.39
C ALA A 113 -32.81 12.67 9.68
N GLY A 114 -33.46 12.05 8.68
CA GLY A 114 -34.77 11.41 8.79
C GLY A 114 -34.66 9.88 8.81
N TRP A 115 -35.63 9.21 9.45
CA TRP A 115 -35.72 7.76 9.45
C TRP A 115 -35.74 7.21 8.02
N THR A 116 -34.74 6.41 7.70
CA THR A 116 -34.50 5.84 6.36
C THR A 116 -34.31 4.34 6.50
N GLY A 117 -34.94 3.56 5.62
CA GLY A 117 -34.78 2.12 5.59
C GLY A 117 -33.46 1.72 4.91
N VAL A 118 -32.58 1.07 5.67
CA VAL A 118 -31.34 0.44 5.18
C VAL A 118 -31.63 -1.03 4.88
N ARG A 119 -31.03 -1.56 3.82
CA ARG A 119 -31.19 -2.96 3.39
C ARG A 119 -29.85 -3.56 3.02
N TYR A 120 -29.49 -4.67 3.66
CA TYR A 120 -28.29 -5.43 3.34
C TYR A 120 -28.68 -6.84 2.92
N ARG A 121 -28.41 -7.19 1.66
CA ARG A 121 -28.61 -8.55 1.13
C ARG A 121 -27.43 -9.42 1.49
N ARG A 122 -27.61 -10.75 1.42
CA ARG A 122 -26.53 -11.74 1.56
C ARG A 122 -25.24 -11.35 0.84
N ARG A 123 -25.30 -10.85 -0.41
CA ARG A 123 -24.12 -10.43 -1.21
C ARG A 123 -23.34 -9.24 -0.65
N HIS A 124 -23.90 -8.49 0.30
CA HIS A 124 -23.22 -7.35 0.94
C HIS A 124 -22.44 -7.77 2.18
N ILE A 125 -22.57 -9.03 2.61
CA ILE A 125 -21.99 -9.57 3.83
C ILE A 125 -20.75 -10.38 3.49
N ASP A 126 -19.59 -9.78 3.71
CA ASP A 126 -18.29 -10.42 3.51
C ASP A 126 -17.76 -10.97 4.83
N LYS A 127 -16.90 -12.00 4.77
CA LYS A 127 -16.11 -12.38 5.94
C LYS A 127 -15.08 -11.29 6.22
N ALA A 128 -15.13 -10.72 7.41
CA ALA A 128 -14.25 -9.62 7.82
C ALA A 128 -12.89 -10.16 8.31
N TRP A 129 -12.92 -11.08 9.28
CA TRP A 129 -11.73 -11.74 9.82
C TRP A 129 -12.10 -13.03 10.57
N GLY A 130 -11.06 -13.73 11.05
CA GLY A 130 -11.19 -14.93 11.89
C GLY A 130 -10.70 -16.21 11.21
N PRO A 131 -10.33 -17.24 12.00
CA PRO A 131 -9.61 -18.42 11.51
C PRO A 131 -10.39 -19.38 10.61
N ASP A 132 -11.74 -19.44 10.66
CA ASP A 132 -12.56 -20.65 10.38
C ASP A 132 -12.01 -21.77 9.44
N PRO A 133 -11.95 -21.64 8.09
CA PRO A 133 -11.93 -20.40 7.33
C PRO A 133 -13.19 -20.00 6.52
N GLU A 134 -14.26 -20.81 6.46
CA GLU A 134 -15.50 -20.66 5.64
C GLU A 134 -15.93 -19.20 5.36
N PRO A 135 -16.08 -18.77 4.08
CA PRO A 135 -16.60 -17.44 3.76
C PRO A 135 -18.12 -17.32 3.91
N GLU A 136 -18.89 -18.41 3.79
CA GLU A 136 -20.36 -18.36 3.88
C GLU A 136 -20.86 -18.34 5.33
N LEU A 137 -21.47 -17.23 5.76
CA LEU A 137 -22.13 -17.15 7.06
C LEU A 137 -23.34 -18.10 7.13
N ARG A 138 -23.27 -19.12 8.00
CA ARG A 138 -24.34 -20.10 8.24
C ARG A 138 -25.13 -19.83 9.52
N ALA A 139 -24.46 -19.37 10.57
CA ALA A 139 -25.07 -18.97 11.84
C ALA A 139 -24.21 -17.91 12.55
N SER A 140 -24.84 -17.06 13.35
CA SER A 140 -24.18 -16.08 14.22
C SER A 140 -24.78 -16.11 15.62
N ALA A 141 -24.00 -15.73 16.64
CA ALA A 141 -24.45 -15.63 18.03
C ALA A 141 -24.66 -14.18 18.50
N ARG A 142 -24.12 -13.20 17.77
CA ARG A 142 -24.16 -11.78 18.11
C ARG A 142 -24.30 -10.91 16.86
N VAL A 143 -24.95 -9.76 17.05
CA VAL A 143 -25.04 -8.65 16.09
C VAL A 143 -24.39 -7.42 16.72
N GLU A 144 -23.66 -6.64 15.93
CA GLU A 144 -23.10 -5.36 16.33
C GLU A 144 -23.33 -4.30 15.24
N PHE A 145 -23.77 -3.11 15.65
CA PHE A 145 -23.66 -1.90 14.83
C PHE A 145 -22.48 -1.08 15.34
N THR A 146 -21.50 -0.82 14.48
CA THR A 146 -20.33 -0.01 14.81
C THR A 146 -20.32 1.25 13.95
N ILE A 147 -20.08 2.39 14.59
CA ILE A 147 -19.60 3.59 13.94
C ILE A 147 -18.08 3.58 14.10
N TYR A 148 -17.33 3.62 13.00
CA TYR A 148 -15.86 3.60 13.01
C TYR A 148 -15.30 4.92 12.46
N ASN A 149 -14.19 5.40 13.03
CA ASN A 149 -13.64 6.72 12.71
C ASN A 149 -13.15 6.80 11.26
N ASN A 150 -13.71 7.75 10.51
CA ASN A 150 -13.21 8.19 9.20
C ASN A 150 -13.11 9.73 9.14
N ALA A 151 -14.17 10.42 9.57
CA ALA A 151 -14.22 11.88 9.72
C ALA A 151 -13.99 12.34 11.18
N GLY A 152 -14.03 11.43 12.14
CA GLY A 152 -13.88 11.71 13.57
C GLY A 152 -15.07 12.45 14.18
N GLY A 153 -14.79 13.30 15.17
CA GLY A 153 -15.76 14.14 15.88
C GLY A 153 -16.67 13.41 16.87
N SER A 154 -17.87 13.95 17.06
CA SER A 154 -18.94 13.40 17.90
C SER A 154 -20.25 13.36 17.13
N GLY A 155 -21.19 12.53 17.58
CA GLY A 155 -22.46 12.35 16.87
C GLY A 155 -23.46 11.47 17.61
N SER A 156 -24.61 11.27 16.99
CA SER A 156 -25.69 10.41 17.45
C SER A 156 -26.26 9.62 16.29
N VAL A 157 -26.31 8.28 16.40
CA VAL A 157 -26.91 7.40 15.38
C VAL A 157 -27.96 6.54 16.05
N CYS A 158 -29.17 6.52 15.49
CA CYS A 158 -30.31 5.81 16.03
C CYS A 158 -30.77 4.68 15.11
N PHE A 159 -31.13 3.57 15.72
CA PHE A 159 -31.56 2.32 15.08
C PHE A 159 -32.96 1.94 15.57
N ASP A 160 -33.76 1.39 14.66
CA ASP A 160 -35.16 1.00 14.86
C ASP A 160 -35.47 -0.18 13.88
N GLU A 161 -36.44 -1.05 14.22
CA GLU A 161 -36.95 -2.16 13.39
C GLU A 161 -35.89 -3.08 12.72
N LEU A 162 -35.01 -3.77 13.46
CA LEU A 162 -34.09 -4.76 12.88
C LEU A 162 -34.85 -6.03 12.48
N THR A 163 -34.77 -6.38 11.20
CA THR A 163 -35.50 -7.49 10.56
C THR A 163 -34.60 -8.37 9.72
N LEU A 164 -35.03 -9.63 9.54
CA LEU A 164 -34.47 -10.61 8.62
C LEU A 164 -35.59 -11.15 7.71
N THR A 165 -35.46 -10.96 6.40
CA THR A 165 -36.40 -11.47 5.39
C THR A 165 -35.72 -12.58 4.58
N PRO A 166 -36.22 -13.83 4.60
CA PRO A 166 -35.79 -14.85 3.64
C PRO A 166 -36.20 -14.45 2.22
N LEU A 167 -35.25 -14.51 1.29
CA LEU A 167 -35.48 -14.20 -0.13
C LEU A 167 -35.46 -15.48 -0.97
N PRO A 168 -36.15 -15.51 -2.13
CA PRO A 168 -35.94 -16.55 -3.12
C PRO A 168 -34.44 -16.67 -3.46
N ALA A 169 -33.91 -17.89 -3.47
CA ALA A 169 -32.56 -18.12 -3.99
C ALA A 169 -32.50 -17.76 -5.48
N ASP A 170 -31.42 -17.11 -5.92
CA ASP A 170 -31.14 -17.06 -7.36
C ASP A 170 -30.81 -18.47 -7.84
N ASP A 171 -31.42 -18.87 -8.96
CA ASP A 171 -31.22 -20.19 -9.57
C ASP A 171 -30.13 -20.18 -10.65
N GLY A 172 -29.45 -19.04 -10.83
CA GLY A 172 -28.38 -18.85 -11.81
C GLY A 172 -28.89 -18.84 -13.26
N ALA A 173 -30.21 -18.71 -13.49
CA ALA A 173 -30.75 -18.63 -14.84
C ALA A 173 -30.21 -17.37 -15.57
N PRO A 174 -29.91 -17.45 -16.88
CA PRO A 174 -29.49 -16.29 -17.67
C PRO A 174 -30.43 -15.08 -17.53
N LEU A 175 -29.89 -13.87 -17.69
CA LEU A 175 -30.65 -12.61 -17.68
C LEU A 175 -31.37 -12.35 -19.02
N LEU A 176 -32.06 -13.36 -19.53
CA LEU A 176 -32.79 -13.31 -20.79
C LEU A 176 -34.26 -12.91 -20.57
N PRO A 177 -34.85 -12.05 -21.40
CA PRO A 177 -36.26 -11.69 -21.32
C PRO A 177 -37.15 -12.86 -21.76
N VAL A 178 -38.23 -13.11 -21.01
CA VAL A 178 -39.29 -14.05 -21.44
C VAL A 178 -40.23 -13.44 -22.47
N ARG A 179 -40.20 -12.11 -22.63
CA ARG A 179 -40.95 -11.36 -23.63
C ARG A 179 -40.25 -10.03 -23.94
N VAL A 180 -40.26 -9.67 -25.22
CA VAL A 180 -39.84 -8.36 -25.74
C VAL A 180 -41.01 -7.68 -26.43
N ARG A 181 -41.11 -6.35 -26.33
CA ARG A 181 -42.10 -5.50 -27.01
C ARG A 181 -41.46 -4.23 -27.53
N SER A 182 -42.05 -3.64 -28.56
CA SER A 182 -41.70 -2.32 -29.09
C SER A 182 -42.95 -1.48 -29.26
N ASP A 183 -42.85 -0.17 -29.07
CA ASP A 183 -43.93 0.78 -29.31
C ASP A 183 -44.06 1.10 -30.81
N GLY A 184 -44.78 0.25 -31.57
CA GLY A 184 -45.07 0.45 -33.00
C GLY A 184 -45.39 -0.85 -33.75
N GLU A 185 -45.81 -0.72 -35.02
CA GLU A 185 -45.97 -1.88 -35.95
C GLU A 185 -44.70 -2.18 -36.77
N ALA A 186 -43.63 -1.38 -36.64
CA ALA A 186 -42.40 -1.52 -37.41
C ALA A 186 -41.27 -2.19 -36.59
N GLY A 187 -40.53 -3.08 -37.26
CA GLY A 187 -39.35 -3.77 -36.70
C GLY A 187 -39.65 -5.13 -36.07
N GLU A 188 -38.62 -5.97 -35.98
CA GLU A 188 -38.65 -7.25 -35.27
C GLU A 188 -37.91 -7.09 -33.93
N PRO A 189 -38.60 -6.81 -32.81
CA PRO A 189 -37.93 -6.42 -31.57
C PRO A 189 -37.16 -7.56 -30.89
N GLN A 190 -37.46 -8.81 -31.23
CA GLN A 190 -36.66 -9.97 -30.82
C GLN A 190 -35.23 -9.94 -31.37
N ALA A 191 -35.00 -9.27 -32.51
CA ALA A 191 -33.70 -9.17 -33.16
C ALA A 191 -32.70 -8.27 -32.40
N ALA A 192 -33.11 -7.62 -31.31
CA ALA A 192 -32.19 -6.94 -30.40
C ALA A 192 -31.67 -7.86 -29.27
N VAL A 193 -32.24 -9.06 -29.08
CA VAL A 193 -31.90 -9.94 -27.94
C VAL A 193 -31.66 -11.40 -28.34
N ASP A 194 -31.53 -11.68 -29.64
CA ASP A 194 -31.30 -13.03 -30.17
C ASP A 194 -29.83 -13.48 -30.06
N GLY A 195 -28.92 -12.56 -29.75
CA GLY A 195 -27.48 -12.81 -29.58
C GLY A 195 -26.70 -12.81 -30.90
N SER A 196 -27.25 -12.25 -31.99
CA SER A 196 -26.64 -12.22 -33.32
C SER A 196 -26.42 -10.78 -33.81
N SER A 197 -25.17 -10.42 -34.10
CA SER A 197 -24.82 -9.10 -34.67
C SER A 197 -25.20 -8.93 -36.15
N GLU A 198 -25.64 -10.01 -36.82
CA GLU A 198 -26.15 -9.99 -38.20
C GLU A 198 -27.64 -9.58 -38.28
N THR A 199 -28.33 -9.56 -37.14
CA THR A 199 -29.74 -9.19 -36.98
C THR A 199 -29.84 -7.88 -36.20
N ALA A 200 -30.95 -7.14 -36.35
CA ALA A 200 -31.17 -5.90 -35.60
C ALA A 200 -32.65 -5.51 -35.53
N TRP A 201 -33.08 -4.99 -34.38
CA TRP A 201 -34.34 -4.26 -34.25
C TRP A 201 -34.21 -2.91 -34.96
N ARG A 202 -34.88 -2.78 -36.13
CA ARG A 202 -34.86 -1.56 -36.97
C ARG A 202 -36.15 -0.77 -36.86
N VAL A 203 -36.03 0.52 -36.57
CA VAL A 203 -37.17 1.46 -36.42
C VAL A 203 -36.83 2.86 -36.97
N PRO A 204 -37.81 3.64 -37.43
CA PRO A 204 -37.59 5.03 -37.84
C PRO A 204 -37.07 5.90 -36.70
N ALA A 205 -36.22 6.88 -37.00
CA ALA A 205 -35.71 7.82 -36.00
C ALA A 205 -36.81 8.70 -35.36
N GLY A 206 -36.53 9.22 -34.17
CA GLY A 206 -37.48 9.89 -33.28
C GLY A 206 -37.78 9.07 -32.02
N PRO A 207 -38.82 9.41 -31.23
CA PRO A 207 -39.16 8.68 -30.02
C PRO A 207 -39.58 7.23 -30.30
N GLN A 208 -38.81 6.27 -29.78
CA GLN A 208 -39.07 4.83 -29.87
C GLN A 208 -38.87 4.17 -28.51
N ARG A 209 -39.47 3.00 -28.28
CA ARG A 209 -39.29 2.26 -27.02
C ARG A 209 -39.24 0.76 -27.24
N LEU A 210 -38.28 0.13 -26.57
CA LEU A 210 -38.17 -1.33 -26.44
C LEU A 210 -38.38 -1.71 -24.96
N GLU A 211 -39.22 -2.70 -24.67
CA GLU A 211 -39.51 -3.23 -23.33
C GLU A 211 -39.12 -4.71 -23.24
N LEU A 212 -38.40 -5.07 -22.19
CA LEU A 212 -38.01 -6.41 -21.79
C LEU A 212 -38.75 -6.81 -20.51
N ASP A 213 -39.47 -7.94 -20.52
CA ASP A 213 -40.03 -8.57 -19.32
C ASP A 213 -39.19 -9.81 -18.98
N LEU A 214 -38.51 -9.79 -17.83
CA LEU A 214 -37.68 -10.89 -17.30
C LEU A 214 -38.52 -11.98 -16.61
N GLY A 215 -39.84 -11.81 -16.55
CA GLY A 215 -40.82 -12.77 -16.00
C GLY A 215 -40.96 -12.71 -14.47
N ARG A 216 -39.87 -12.40 -13.76
CA ARG A 216 -39.79 -12.14 -12.32
C ARG A 216 -38.75 -11.03 -12.06
N PRO A 217 -38.71 -10.40 -10.87
CA PRO A 217 -37.59 -9.54 -10.49
C PRO A 217 -36.26 -10.30 -10.60
N ARG A 218 -35.25 -9.66 -11.22
CA ARG A 218 -33.87 -10.12 -11.31
C ARG A 218 -32.94 -8.96 -10.93
N GLU A 219 -31.76 -9.31 -10.42
CA GLU A 219 -30.68 -8.36 -10.14
C GLU A 219 -29.66 -8.39 -11.28
N PHE A 220 -29.12 -7.22 -11.63
CA PHE A 220 -28.16 -7.01 -12.73
C PHE A 220 -27.41 -5.69 -12.49
N ASP A 221 -26.20 -5.55 -13.05
CA ASP A 221 -25.34 -4.37 -12.82
C ASP A 221 -25.16 -3.48 -14.06
N GLY A 222 -25.76 -3.81 -15.21
CA GLY A 222 -25.62 -2.97 -16.40
C GLY A 222 -26.29 -3.49 -17.66
N LEU A 223 -26.08 -2.77 -18.76
CA LEU A 223 -26.45 -3.16 -20.12
C LEU A 223 -25.24 -3.05 -21.07
N ARG A 224 -25.20 -3.92 -22.08
CA ARG A 224 -24.38 -3.76 -23.28
C ARG A 224 -25.32 -3.56 -24.46
N LEU A 225 -25.21 -2.42 -25.15
CA LEU A 225 -25.96 -2.09 -26.36
C LEU A 225 -25.03 -2.18 -27.57
N GLU A 226 -25.45 -2.80 -28.67
CA GLU A 226 -24.67 -2.91 -29.90
C GLU A 226 -25.46 -2.36 -31.07
N TRP A 227 -24.98 -1.26 -31.67
CA TRP A 227 -25.65 -0.54 -32.76
C TRP A 227 -25.09 -0.94 -34.13
N ALA A 228 -25.96 -1.03 -35.13
CA ALA A 228 -25.59 -1.47 -36.46
C ALA A 228 -25.40 -0.31 -37.45
N GLY A 229 -24.21 -0.22 -38.05
CA GLY A 229 -23.96 0.53 -39.30
C GLY A 229 -24.22 2.03 -39.23
N GLY A 230 -23.98 2.67 -38.08
CA GLY A 230 -24.19 4.11 -37.87
C GLY A 230 -25.64 4.53 -37.64
N ALA A 231 -26.59 3.59 -37.68
CA ALA A 231 -28.00 3.81 -37.35
C ALA A 231 -28.22 3.64 -35.82
N HIS A 232 -27.81 4.64 -35.04
CA HIS A 232 -27.88 4.61 -33.58
C HIS A 232 -28.73 5.76 -33.02
N ALA A 233 -29.18 5.61 -31.78
CA ALA A 233 -29.66 6.73 -30.99
C ALA A 233 -28.47 7.33 -30.22
N SER A 234 -28.22 8.63 -30.38
CA SER A 234 -27.23 9.35 -29.58
C SER A 234 -27.79 9.78 -28.22
N ARG A 235 -29.11 9.99 -28.11
CA ARG A 235 -29.80 10.17 -26.83
C ARG A 235 -30.85 9.10 -26.56
N TYR A 236 -30.77 8.46 -25.40
CA TYR A 236 -31.72 7.45 -24.93
C TYR A 236 -31.77 7.37 -23.40
N VAL A 237 -32.87 6.80 -22.89
CA VAL A 237 -33.11 6.61 -21.45
C VAL A 237 -33.35 5.13 -21.15
N VAL A 238 -32.66 4.61 -20.12
CA VAL A 238 -32.92 3.31 -19.51
C VAL A 238 -33.85 3.50 -18.31
N ALA A 239 -34.99 2.80 -18.31
CA ALA A 239 -35.97 2.84 -17.25
C ALA A 239 -36.31 1.43 -16.73
N LEU A 240 -36.59 1.33 -15.43
CA LEU A 240 -36.83 0.08 -14.71
C LEU A 240 -38.25 0.04 -14.12
N SER A 241 -38.84 -1.15 -13.99
CA SER A 241 -40.14 -1.34 -13.35
C SER A 241 -40.33 -2.74 -12.77
N ASP A 242 -41.06 -2.84 -11.67
CA ASP A 242 -41.38 -4.12 -11.03
C ASP A 242 -42.75 -4.66 -11.49
N ASP A 243 -43.62 -3.77 -12.00
CA ASP A 243 -45.01 -4.06 -12.40
C ASP A 243 -45.34 -3.73 -13.87
N GLY A 244 -44.36 -3.22 -14.63
CA GLY A 244 -44.50 -2.79 -16.03
C GLY A 244 -45.32 -1.52 -16.23
N ARG A 245 -45.76 -0.86 -15.15
CA ARG A 245 -46.67 0.32 -15.17
C ARG A 245 -46.02 1.55 -14.56
N ARG A 246 -45.40 1.39 -13.39
CA ARG A 246 -44.65 2.44 -12.70
C ARG A 246 -43.18 2.29 -13.06
N TRP A 247 -42.69 3.24 -13.83
CA TRP A 247 -41.33 3.26 -14.34
C TRP A 247 -40.50 4.27 -13.56
N ARG A 248 -39.29 3.88 -13.18
CA ARG A 248 -38.26 4.78 -12.64
C ARG A 248 -37.14 4.89 -13.66
N GLU A 249 -36.62 6.09 -13.87
CA GLU A 249 -35.41 6.29 -14.65
C GLU A 249 -34.21 5.68 -13.90
N ALA A 250 -33.30 5.05 -14.63
CA ALA A 250 -32.06 4.50 -14.08
C ALA A 250 -30.80 5.10 -14.74
N ARG A 251 -30.89 5.48 -16.03
CA ARG A 251 -29.83 6.22 -16.73
C ARG A 251 -30.39 7.02 -17.91
N SER A 252 -29.89 8.24 -18.12
CA SER A 252 -29.94 8.91 -19.44
C SER A 252 -28.55 8.90 -20.06
N VAL A 253 -28.47 8.72 -21.38
CA VAL A 253 -27.26 8.87 -22.19
C VAL A 253 -27.56 9.95 -23.22
N GLU A 254 -26.69 10.95 -23.35
CA GLU A 254 -26.93 12.15 -24.18
C GLU A 254 -26.07 12.21 -25.46
N GLU A 255 -24.90 11.55 -25.47
CA GLU A 255 -23.88 11.65 -26.53
C GLU A 255 -23.40 10.27 -27.06
N GLY A 256 -24.26 9.25 -27.05
CA GLY A 256 -23.91 7.88 -27.48
C GLY A 256 -23.30 7.81 -28.88
N ASN A 257 -22.16 7.11 -29.01
CA ASN A 257 -21.33 7.12 -30.22
C ASN A 257 -21.78 6.15 -31.34
N GLY A 258 -22.66 5.19 -31.04
CA GLY A 258 -23.22 4.29 -32.04
C GLY A 258 -22.36 3.08 -32.44
N GLY A 259 -21.40 2.72 -31.59
CA GLY A 259 -20.70 1.43 -31.63
C GLY A 259 -21.31 0.45 -30.63
N VAL A 260 -20.53 0.09 -29.61
CA VAL A 260 -20.99 -0.65 -28.44
C VAL A 260 -21.07 0.32 -27.25
N ASP A 261 -22.28 0.59 -26.77
CA ASP A 261 -22.48 1.43 -25.59
C ASP A 261 -22.55 0.52 -24.35
N TRP A 262 -21.72 0.83 -23.35
CA TRP A 262 -21.68 0.11 -22.08
C TRP A 262 -22.34 0.97 -21.00
N VAL A 263 -23.41 0.47 -20.38
CA VAL A 263 -24.20 1.24 -19.43
C VAL A 263 -24.11 0.60 -18.05
N ALA A 264 -23.39 1.24 -17.12
CA ALA A 264 -23.36 0.84 -15.72
C ALA A 264 -24.70 1.16 -15.03
N LEU A 265 -25.26 0.17 -14.32
CA LEU A 265 -26.50 0.25 -13.55
C LEU A 265 -26.34 -0.49 -12.20
N PRO A 266 -25.33 -0.18 -11.37
CA PRO A 266 -25.04 -0.91 -10.14
C PRO A 266 -26.23 -0.98 -9.19
N GLU A 267 -26.34 -2.08 -8.44
CA GLU A 267 -27.42 -2.34 -7.46
C GLU A 267 -28.83 -2.30 -8.07
N SER A 268 -28.97 -2.63 -9.36
CA SER A 268 -30.28 -2.67 -10.03
C SER A 268 -31.02 -3.99 -9.84
N GLU A 269 -32.27 -3.89 -9.40
CA GLU A 269 -33.24 -5.00 -9.38
C GLU A 269 -34.52 -4.58 -10.10
N ALA A 270 -34.95 -5.34 -11.11
CA ALA A 270 -36.22 -5.07 -11.80
C ALA A 270 -36.81 -6.34 -12.40
N ARG A 271 -38.11 -6.33 -12.69
CA ARG A 271 -38.73 -7.32 -13.57
C ARG A 271 -38.75 -6.85 -15.02
N HIS A 272 -39.03 -5.58 -15.24
CA HIS A 272 -39.13 -4.97 -16.56
C HIS A 272 -38.01 -3.94 -16.74
N VAL A 273 -37.37 -3.97 -17.91
CA VAL A 273 -36.36 -2.99 -18.35
C VAL A 273 -36.86 -2.38 -19.65
N ALA A 274 -36.73 -1.07 -19.81
CA ALA A 274 -37.09 -0.38 -21.04
C ALA A 274 -35.96 0.53 -21.52
N LEU A 275 -35.71 0.50 -22.82
CA LEU A 275 -34.82 1.40 -23.53
C LEU A 275 -35.70 2.35 -24.37
N ALA A 276 -35.70 3.62 -24.02
CA ALA A 276 -36.46 4.68 -24.69
C ALA A 276 -35.51 5.54 -25.53
N LEU A 277 -35.57 5.40 -26.84
CA LEU A 277 -34.73 6.14 -27.80
C LEU A 277 -35.37 7.51 -28.06
N VAL A 278 -34.56 8.56 -28.14
CA VAL A 278 -35.06 9.93 -28.29
C VAL A 278 -34.62 10.54 -29.62
N GLU A 279 -33.32 10.60 -29.88
CA GLU A 279 -32.73 11.19 -31.09
C GLU A 279 -31.41 10.50 -31.46
N GLY A 280 -31.00 10.66 -32.72
CA GLY A 280 -29.74 10.16 -33.27
C GLY A 280 -29.47 10.76 -34.65
N PRO A 281 -28.26 10.56 -35.23
CA PRO A 281 -27.85 11.25 -36.45
C PRO A 281 -28.42 10.64 -37.74
N GLY A 282 -28.95 9.41 -37.69
CA GLY A 282 -29.50 8.68 -38.83
C GLY A 282 -31.02 8.86 -39.03
N PRO A 283 -31.58 8.44 -40.19
CA PRO A 283 -33.02 8.41 -40.44
C PRO A 283 -33.72 7.21 -39.79
N GLU A 284 -32.96 6.21 -39.34
CA GLU A 284 -33.43 5.01 -38.63
C GLU A 284 -32.45 4.69 -37.48
N TYR A 285 -32.92 3.89 -36.53
CA TYR A 285 -32.10 3.18 -35.55
C TYR A 285 -32.10 1.69 -35.85
N ALA A 286 -30.98 1.02 -35.56
CA ALA A 286 -30.78 -0.41 -35.74
C ALA A 286 -29.98 -0.96 -34.55
N LEU A 287 -30.68 -1.53 -33.56
CA LEU A 287 -30.06 -2.14 -32.38
C LEU A 287 -29.87 -3.65 -32.63
N ALA A 288 -28.63 -4.09 -32.79
CA ALA A 288 -28.26 -5.48 -33.01
C ALA A 288 -28.17 -6.28 -31.70
N GLY A 289 -27.81 -5.62 -30.59
CA GLY A 289 -27.71 -6.26 -29.28
C GLY A 289 -28.18 -5.38 -28.14
N LEU A 290 -28.91 -5.98 -27.20
CA LEU A 290 -29.22 -5.48 -25.87
C LEU A 290 -29.06 -6.66 -24.91
N GLN A 291 -28.02 -6.62 -24.09
CA GLN A 291 -27.71 -7.68 -23.12
C GLN A 291 -27.69 -7.10 -21.72
N LEU A 292 -28.45 -7.69 -20.78
CA LEU A 292 -28.33 -7.38 -19.36
C LEU A 292 -27.07 -8.03 -18.80
N GLN A 293 -26.28 -7.26 -18.07
CA GLN A 293 -25.02 -7.71 -17.49
C GLN A 293 -25.23 -8.20 -16.05
N PRO A 294 -24.60 -9.33 -15.65
CA PRO A 294 -24.78 -9.92 -14.32
C PRO A 294 -24.20 -9.04 -13.20
N ILE A 295 -24.57 -9.35 -11.96
CA ILE A 295 -23.90 -8.80 -10.78
C ILE A 295 -22.39 -9.09 -10.85
N GLY A 296 -21.59 -8.08 -10.52
CA GLY A 296 -20.13 -8.07 -10.70
C GLY A 296 -19.67 -7.39 -11.99
N PHE A 297 -20.57 -6.98 -12.89
CA PHE A 297 -20.20 -6.23 -14.10
C PHE A 297 -19.80 -4.78 -13.81
N ALA A 298 -20.46 -4.14 -12.84
CA ALA A 298 -20.20 -2.75 -12.47
C ALA A 298 -20.38 -2.50 -10.96
N THR A 299 -20.23 -3.54 -10.14
CA THR A 299 -20.31 -3.45 -8.67
C THR A 299 -19.28 -2.42 -8.15
N HIS A 300 -18.07 -2.45 -8.69
CA HIS A 300 -17.07 -1.39 -8.57
C HIS A 300 -16.72 -0.81 -9.97
N PRO A 301 -16.35 0.48 -10.09
CA PRO A 301 -15.91 1.07 -11.36
C PRO A 301 -14.72 0.35 -12.03
N ASN A 302 -13.89 -0.36 -11.26
CA ASN A 302 -12.82 -1.18 -11.82
C ASN A 302 -13.38 -2.37 -12.62
N ASP A 303 -14.38 -3.09 -12.11
CA ASP A 303 -14.97 -4.28 -12.76
C ASP A 303 -15.57 -3.92 -14.15
N PHE A 304 -16.20 -2.74 -14.21
CA PHE A 304 -16.76 -2.17 -15.44
C PHE A 304 -15.66 -1.94 -16.48
N ILE A 305 -14.58 -1.27 -16.08
CA ILE A 305 -13.45 -0.97 -16.97
C ILE A 305 -12.65 -2.23 -17.33
N GLU A 306 -12.47 -3.19 -16.42
CA GLU A 306 -11.85 -4.50 -16.71
C GLU A 306 -12.65 -5.26 -17.78
N THR A 307 -13.98 -5.24 -17.71
CA THR A 307 -14.84 -5.86 -18.73
C THR A 307 -14.65 -5.21 -20.10
N ILE A 308 -14.68 -3.86 -20.17
CA ILE A 308 -14.50 -3.12 -21.42
C ILE A 308 -13.07 -3.32 -21.98
N ALA A 309 -12.06 -3.29 -21.12
CA ALA A 309 -10.67 -3.51 -21.50
C ALA A 309 -10.42 -4.93 -22.05
N GLY A 310 -11.21 -5.92 -21.61
CA GLY A 310 -11.19 -7.29 -22.12
C GLY A 310 -11.63 -7.45 -23.58
N GLU A 311 -12.53 -6.59 -24.09
CA GLU A 311 -12.92 -6.53 -25.51
C GLU A 311 -12.05 -5.57 -26.34
N ALA A 312 -11.28 -4.69 -25.70
CA ALA A 312 -10.49 -3.65 -26.36
C ALA A 312 -9.14 -4.16 -26.92
N ARG A 313 -8.55 -3.38 -27.85
CA ARG A 313 -7.18 -3.64 -28.32
C ARG A 313 -6.18 -3.45 -27.17
N ARG A 314 -5.40 -4.49 -26.85
CA ARG A 314 -4.29 -4.41 -25.89
C ARG A 314 -3.38 -3.22 -26.22
N GLY A 315 -3.06 -2.41 -25.21
CA GLY A 315 -2.40 -1.12 -25.37
C GLY A 315 -3.35 0.08 -25.29
N HIS A 316 -4.66 -0.10 -25.54
CA HIS A 316 -5.62 1.00 -25.44
C HIS A 316 -6.00 1.33 -24.00
N PHE A 317 -5.90 0.39 -23.06
CA PHE A 317 -6.06 0.61 -21.62
C PHE A 317 -4.72 0.46 -20.88
N PRO A 318 -4.57 1.02 -19.66
CA PRO A 318 -3.43 0.75 -18.81
C PRO A 318 -3.27 -0.76 -18.57
N ARG A 319 -2.01 -1.22 -18.48
CA ARG A 319 -1.65 -2.65 -18.35
C ARG A 319 -2.42 -3.39 -17.24
N GLY A 320 -2.67 -2.73 -16.11
CA GLY A 320 -3.43 -3.29 -14.98
C GLY A 320 -4.85 -3.79 -15.34
N PHE A 321 -5.52 -3.12 -16.28
CA PHE A 321 -6.84 -3.53 -16.79
C PHE A 321 -6.76 -4.60 -17.89
N SER A 322 -5.55 -4.98 -18.34
CA SER A 322 -5.33 -5.99 -19.38
C SER A 322 -4.96 -7.38 -18.80
N GLY A 323 -5.23 -7.62 -17.51
CA GLY A 323 -4.87 -8.87 -16.84
C GLY A 323 -3.36 -9.07 -16.64
N GLU A 324 -2.56 -8.00 -16.69
CA GLU A 324 -1.11 -7.99 -16.49
C GLU A 324 -0.76 -7.08 -15.31
N GLN A 325 0.08 -7.56 -14.38
CA GLN A 325 0.59 -6.72 -13.29
C GLN A 325 1.54 -5.63 -13.85
N PRO A 326 1.28 -4.33 -13.60
CA PRO A 326 2.24 -3.26 -13.85
C PRO A 326 3.11 -2.99 -12.62
N TYR A 327 4.22 -2.29 -12.87
CA TYR A 327 5.10 -1.69 -11.87
C TYR A 327 5.23 -0.19 -12.09
N TRP A 328 5.52 0.54 -11.03
CA TRP A 328 5.63 1.99 -11.00
C TRP A 328 6.73 2.41 -10.01
N THR A 329 7.09 3.70 -10.00
CA THR A 329 7.86 4.29 -8.89
C THR A 329 7.32 5.68 -8.54
N ILE A 330 7.72 6.21 -7.39
CA ILE A 330 7.15 7.40 -6.78
C ILE A 330 7.86 8.70 -7.21
N LEU A 331 7.09 9.78 -7.33
CA LEU A 331 7.56 11.10 -7.72
C LEU A 331 7.17 12.13 -6.64
N GLY A 332 8.15 12.66 -5.92
CA GLY A 332 7.91 13.66 -4.88
C GLY A 332 9.20 14.32 -4.38
N VAL A 333 9.04 15.25 -3.44
CA VAL A 333 10.13 15.95 -2.74
C VAL A 333 10.25 15.44 -1.31
N ASP A 334 11.38 15.70 -0.66
CA ASP A 334 11.64 15.27 0.73
C ASP A 334 10.60 15.82 1.72
N GLY A 335 9.67 14.97 2.16
CA GLY A 335 8.56 15.33 3.04
C GLY A 335 7.44 16.16 2.42
N GLY A 336 7.23 16.07 1.10
CA GLY A 336 6.10 16.71 0.41
C GLY A 336 4.73 16.26 0.93
N SER A 337 3.69 17.03 0.62
CA SER A 337 2.30 16.75 1.08
C SER A 337 1.50 15.82 0.16
N ASP A 338 1.97 15.62 -1.08
CA ASP A 338 1.38 14.73 -2.09
C ASP A 338 2.50 14.20 -3.01
N GLN A 339 2.26 13.08 -3.70
CA GLN A 339 3.20 12.43 -4.61
C GLN A 339 2.51 11.92 -5.87
N GLY A 340 3.15 12.10 -7.02
CA GLY A 340 2.80 11.42 -8.26
C GLY A 340 3.43 10.03 -8.36
N LEU A 341 3.09 9.28 -9.40
CA LEU A 341 3.76 8.03 -9.78
C LEU A 341 4.13 8.08 -11.27
N ILE A 342 5.19 7.36 -11.67
CA ILE A 342 5.42 6.98 -13.07
C ILE A 342 5.31 5.48 -13.22
N GLY A 343 4.43 5.02 -14.12
CA GLY A 343 4.32 3.62 -14.51
C GLY A 343 5.46 3.21 -15.43
N GLU A 344 5.84 1.93 -15.42
CA GLU A 344 6.89 1.40 -16.28
C GLU A 344 6.59 1.50 -17.79
N ASP A 345 5.33 1.78 -18.13
CA ASP A 345 4.85 2.03 -19.49
C ASP A 345 4.92 3.52 -19.89
N GLY A 346 5.27 4.43 -18.98
CA GLY A 346 5.44 5.87 -19.24
C GLY A 346 4.23 6.75 -18.93
N ALA A 347 3.15 6.17 -18.39
CA ALA A 347 2.04 6.95 -17.83
C ALA A 347 2.46 7.63 -16.51
N VAL A 348 2.03 8.88 -16.30
CA VAL A 348 2.34 9.67 -15.08
C VAL A 348 1.05 9.98 -14.32
N GLU A 349 0.89 9.42 -13.12
CA GLU A 349 -0.18 9.74 -12.17
C GLU A 349 0.17 11.06 -11.45
N VAL A 350 -0.78 12.00 -11.44
CA VAL A 350 -0.47 13.40 -11.12
C VAL A 350 -0.57 13.78 -9.63
N ALA A 351 -1.08 12.88 -8.80
CA ALA A 351 -1.37 13.06 -7.37
C ALA A 351 -1.83 11.72 -6.77
N ARG A 352 -1.86 11.56 -5.44
CA ARG A 352 -2.44 10.37 -4.79
C ARG A 352 -3.89 10.12 -5.21
N GLY A 353 -4.14 8.97 -5.86
CA GLY A 353 -5.46 8.60 -6.38
C GLY A 353 -5.91 9.44 -7.58
N GLY A 354 -5.00 10.22 -8.16
CA GLY A 354 -5.28 11.13 -9.27
C GLY A 354 -5.35 10.45 -10.63
N PHE A 355 -5.79 11.23 -11.63
CA PHE A 355 -5.75 10.82 -13.03
C PHE A 355 -4.31 10.68 -13.53
N SER A 356 -4.15 10.00 -14.67
CA SER A 356 -2.87 9.86 -15.35
C SER A 356 -2.79 10.64 -16.65
N ILE A 357 -1.56 11.04 -17.00
CA ILE A 357 -1.20 11.52 -18.31
C ILE A 357 -0.42 10.40 -19.01
N GLU A 358 -1.01 9.81 -20.05
CA GLU A 358 -0.43 8.67 -20.77
C GLU A 358 -0.01 9.08 -22.19
N PRO A 359 1.21 8.76 -22.64
CA PRO A 359 1.67 9.07 -23.98
C PRO A 359 1.15 8.04 -25.01
N PHE A 360 0.82 8.54 -26.20
CA PHE A 360 0.63 7.76 -27.41
C PHE A 360 1.32 8.45 -28.57
N VAL A 361 1.75 7.71 -29.59
CA VAL A 361 2.31 8.32 -30.81
C VAL A 361 1.56 7.86 -32.04
N ARG A 362 0.93 8.79 -32.77
CA ARG A 362 0.39 8.50 -34.10
C ARG A 362 1.49 8.66 -35.14
N ILE A 363 1.72 7.60 -35.90
CA ILE A 363 2.63 7.55 -37.05
C ILE A 363 1.81 7.22 -38.30
N ASP A 364 1.78 8.13 -39.27
CA ASP A 364 0.89 8.02 -40.44
C ASP A 364 -0.57 7.76 -39.95
N ASP A 365 -1.17 6.59 -40.23
CA ASP A 365 -2.52 6.20 -39.77
C ASP A 365 -2.54 5.19 -38.60
N ARG A 366 -1.42 4.98 -37.92
CA ARG A 366 -1.31 4.01 -36.80
C ARG A 366 -1.10 4.70 -35.48
N LEU A 367 -1.87 4.30 -34.47
CA LEU A 367 -1.61 4.63 -33.07
C LEU A 367 -0.67 3.59 -32.46
N VAL A 368 0.48 4.06 -31.96
CA VAL A 368 1.47 3.29 -31.19
C VAL A 368 1.22 3.56 -29.70
N ALA A 369 1.01 2.50 -28.93
CA ALA A 369 0.83 2.50 -27.49
C ALA A 369 1.92 1.65 -26.79
N TRP A 370 1.87 1.56 -25.46
CA TRP A 370 2.80 0.75 -24.64
C TRP A 370 2.90 -0.72 -25.08
N ALA A 371 1.84 -1.26 -25.68
CA ALA A 371 1.79 -2.65 -26.14
C ALA A 371 2.51 -2.90 -27.48
N ASP A 372 2.85 -1.84 -28.22
CA ASP A 372 3.45 -1.89 -29.56
C ASP A 372 4.98 -1.63 -29.57
N VAL A 373 5.60 -1.49 -28.39
CA VAL A 373 7.00 -1.06 -28.21
C VAL A 373 7.79 -2.00 -27.30
N GLU A 374 9.12 -1.95 -27.39
CA GLU A 374 10.00 -2.49 -26.35
C GLU A 374 10.31 -1.37 -25.34
N ALA A 375 9.89 -1.54 -24.09
CA ALA A 375 10.06 -0.53 -23.04
C ALA A 375 11.23 -0.89 -22.11
N THR A 376 12.23 -0.01 -21.98
CA THR A 376 13.28 -0.09 -20.95
C THR A 376 13.15 1.05 -19.94
N ARG A 377 13.80 0.91 -18.78
CA ARG A 377 13.67 1.84 -17.65
C ARG A 377 15.06 2.18 -17.11
N SER A 378 15.23 3.39 -16.60
CA SER A 378 16.45 3.84 -15.92
C SER A 378 16.13 4.84 -14.81
N LEU A 379 17.08 5.03 -13.89
CA LEU A 379 17.20 6.21 -13.05
C LEU A 379 18.29 7.13 -13.61
N GLN A 380 18.24 8.43 -13.34
CA GLN A 380 19.37 9.29 -13.69
C GLN A 380 20.58 8.97 -12.80
N ASP A 381 21.76 8.85 -13.42
CA ASP A 381 23.00 8.41 -12.77
C ASP A 381 22.84 7.08 -12.01
N ASP A 382 21.93 6.21 -12.48
CA ASP A 382 21.59 4.89 -11.92
C ASP A 382 21.05 4.85 -10.47
N TYR A 383 20.96 5.97 -9.76
CA TYR A 383 20.41 6.04 -8.38
C TYR A 383 19.52 7.24 -8.04
N LEU A 384 19.49 8.32 -8.83
CA LEU A 384 18.68 9.49 -8.48
C LEU A 384 17.19 9.21 -8.71
N PRO A 385 16.27 9.73 -7.87
CA PRO A 385 14.82 9.59 -8.04
C PRO A 385 14.27 10.48 -9.17
N ILE A 386 14.88 10.35 -10.35
CA ILE A 386 14.55 10.99 -11.62
C ILE A 386 14.37 9.84 -12.63
N PRO A 387 13.29 9.05 -12.51
CA PRO A 387 13.03 7.90 -13.36
C PRO A 387 12.77 8.31 -14.82
N SER A 388 13.21 7.45 -15.74
CA SER A 388 12.88 7.53 -17.16
C SER A 388 12.39 6.18 -17.70
N VAL A 389 11.46 6.26 -18.65
CA VAL A 389 10.94 5.14 -19.45
C VAL A 389 11.29 5.41 -20.92
N HIS A 390 11.89 4.41 -21.58
CA HIS A 390 12.34 4.50 -22.97
C HIS A 390 11.57 3.49 -23.82
N TRP A 391 10.78 3.98 -24.77
CA TRP A 391 10.12 3.15 -25.79
C TRP A 391 11.01 3.07 -27.03
N GLU A 392 11.36 1.85 -27.45
CA GLU A 392 11.98 1.56 -28.74
C GLU A 392 10.94 1.01 -29.73
N HIS A 393 10.91 1.59 -30.93
CA HIS A 393 10.06 1.15 -32.06
C HIS A 393 10.84 1.36 -33.38
N PRO A 394 10.62 0.55 -34.45
CA PRO A 394 11.41 0.67 -35.68
C PRO A 394 11.40 2.05 -36.38
N ASP A 395 10.43 2.89 -36.07
CA ASP A 395 10.26 4.24 -36.64
C ASP A 395 10.39 5.39 -35.63
N LEU A 396 10.43 5.11 -34.31
CA LEU A 396 10.58 6.14 -33.28
C LEU A 396 11.32 5.66 -32.03
N ARG A 397 11.80 6.62 -31.23
CA ARG A 397 12.09 6.43 -29.81
C ARG A 397 11.33 7.49 -29.02
N LEU A 398 10.70 7.10 -27.92
CA LEU A 398 10.09 8.04 -26.97
C LEU A 398 10.75 7.86 -25.59
N GLU A 399 11.32 8.93 -25.08
CA GLU A 399 11.85 9.02 -23.72
C GLU A 399 10.87 9.83 -22.86
N VAL A 400 10.38 9.23 -21.77
CA VAL A 400 9.51 9.87 -20.78
C VAL A 400 10.28 9.97 -19.47
N THR A 401 10.62 11.19 -19.05
CA THR A 401 11.30 11.45 -17.76
C THR A 401 10.37 12.22 -16.85
N ALA A 402 10.24 11.80 -15.60
CA ALA A 402 9.43 12.50 -14.60
C ALA A 402 10.19 12.70 -13.29
N PHE A 403 9.94 13.84 -12.62
CA PHE A 403 10.53 14.18 -11.33
C PHE A 403 9.71 15.27 -10.64
N ALA A 404 9.87 15.44 -9.33
CA ALA A 404 9.32 16.58 -8.60
C ALA A 404 10.38 17.66 -8.37
N HIS A 405 9.94 18.92 -8.33
CA HIS A 405 10.78 20.10 -8.08
C HIS A 405 10.03 21.08 -7.17
N GLY A 406 10.77 21.74 -6.27
CA GLY A 406 10.22 22.66 -5.27
C GLY A 406 10.59 22.21 -3.85
N ASP A 407 10.04 22.90 -2.87
CA ASP A 407 10.07 22.52 -1.45
C ASP A 407 8.75 21.85 -1.04
N ARG A 408 8.53 21.63 0.26
CA ARG A 408 7.32 20.97 0.80
C ARG A 408 6.03 21.77 0.56
N ASP A 409 6.13 23.09 0.37
CA ASP A 409 4.99 24.02 0.25
C ASP A 409 4.68 24.39 -1.22
N ASP A 410 5.68 24.44 -2.11
CA ASP A 410 5.56 24.69 -3.57
C ASP A 410 6.05 23.50 -4.41
N ALA A 411 5.65 22.27 -4.07
CA ALA A 411 6.00 21.09 -4.85
C ALA A 411 5.24 21.04 -6.20
N ARG A 412 5.95 20.68 -7.28
CA ARG A 412 5.32 20.36 -8.58
C ARG A 412 6.02 19.21 -9.30
N LEU A 413 5.24 18.36 -9.96
CA LEU A 413 5.73 17.40 -10.93
C LEU A 413 6.17 18.11 -12.21
N VAL A 414 7.22 17.56 -12.81
CA VAL A 414 7.67 17.79 -14.16
C VAL A 414 7.57 16.47 -14.91
N ALA A 415 6.93 16.46 -16.07
CA ALA A 415 7.05 15.36 -17.03
C ALA A 415 7.58 15.90 -18.36
N ARG A 416 8.62 15.24 -18.88
CA ARG A 416 9.30 15.53 -20.15
C ARG A 416 9.07 14.38 -21.11
N TYR A 417 8.68 14.69 -22.34
CA TYR A 417 8.40 13.72 -23.40
C TYR A 417 9.26 14.08 -24.60
N ARG A 418 10.28 13.28 -24.87
CA ARG A 418 11.24 13.49 -25.96
C ARG A 418 11.04 12.43 -27.04
N LEU A 419 10.49 12.84 -28.18
CA LEU A 419 10.25 11.97 -29.33
C LEU A 419 11.36 12.15 -30.38
N GLU A 420 11.97 11.04 -30.80
CA GLU A 420 13.01 10.96 -31.83
C GLU A 420 12.52 10.14 -33.03
N ASN A 421 12.82 10.58 -34.25
CA ASN A 421 12.63 9.78 -35.47
C ASN A 421 13.86 8.89 -35.74
N THR A 422 13.77 7.61 -35.37
CA THR A 422 14.82 6.61 -35.63
C THR A 422 14.80 6.08 -37.08
N GLY A 423 13.76 6.41 -37.85
CA GLY A 423 13.58 5.97 -39.24
C GLY A 423 14.42 6.74 -40.27
N ALA A 424 14.64 6.10 -41.43
CA ALA A 424 15.52 6.61 -42.49
C ALA A 424 14.96 7.78 -43.34
N ARG A 425 13.74 8.28 -43.06
CA ARG A 425 13.09 9.38 -43.80
C ARG A 425 12.49 10.42 -42.86
N ALA A 426 12.43 11.67 -43.30
CA ALA A 426 11.65 12.68 -42.58
C ALA A 426 10.16 12.31 -42.56
N ARG A 427 9.52 12.36 -41.39
CA ARG A 427 8.14 11.91 -41.17
C ARG A 427 7.39 12.87 -40.24
N GLU A 428 6.06 12.91 -40.40
CA GLU A 428 5.16 13.52 -39.42
C GLU A 428 4.87 12.54 -38.29
N PHE A 429 4.89 13.03 -37.06
CA PHE A 429 4.44 12.34 -35.87
C PHE A 429 3.43 13.21 -35.14
N ILE A 430 2.47 12.58 -34.45
CA ILE A 430 1.66 13.25 -33.44
C ILE A 430 1.96 12.59 -32.10
N LEU A 431 2.66 13.31 -31.22
CA LEU A 431 2.71 12.94 -29.81
C LEU A 431 1.38 13.37 -29.18
N ALA A 432 0.60 12.41 -28.73
CA ALA A 432 -0.63 12.62 -28.00
C ALA A 432 -0.38 12.35 -26.51
N LEU A 433 -0.72 13.31 -25.66
CA LEU A 433 -0.70 13.14 -24.21
C LEU A 433 -2.15 13.07 -23.74
N ALA A 434 -2.62 11.86 -23.43
CA ALA A 434 -4.00 11.59 -23.03
C ALA A 434 -4.17 11.82 -21.52
N ILE A 435 -5.17 12.61 -21.14
CA ILE A 435 -5.63 12.77 -19.76
C ILE A 435 -6.70 11.70 -19.54
N ARG A 436 -6.43 10.72 -18.67
CA ARG A 436 -7.24 9.50 -18.52
C ARG A 436 -7.78 9.33 -17.11
N PRO A 437 -9.02 8.83 -16.93
CA PRO A 437 -9.63 8.58 -15.62
C PRO A 437 -9.08 7.29 -14.95
N PHE A 438 -7.77 7.08 -15.03
CA PHE A 438 -7.07 5.92 -14.50
C PHE A 438 -5.83 6.36 -13.72
N GLN A 439 -5.59 5.70 -12.59
CA GLN A 439 -4.37 5.76 -11.80
C GLN A 439 -3.25 4.96 -12.50
N VAL A 440 -2.00 5.22 -12.12
CA VAL A 440 -0.88 4.30 -12.39
C VAL A 440 -0.92 3.14 -11.41
N ASN A 441 -1.35 3.39 -10.17
CA ASN A 441 -1.66 2.36 -9.18
C ASN A 441 -2.81 1.44 -9.69
N PRO A 442 -2.60 0.13 -9.92
CA PRO A 442 -3.56 -0.73 -10.60
C PRO A 442 -4.72 -1.23 -9.69
N PRO A 443 -5.82 -1.75 -10.27
CA PRO A 443 -6.94 -2.33 -9.51
C PRO A 443 -6.55 -3.40 -8.48
N SER A 444 -5.43 -4.10 -8.70
CA SER A 444 -4.91 -5.13 -7.80
C SER A 444 -4.37 -4.60 -6.45
N GLN A 445 -4.31 -3.28 -6.24
CA GLN A 445 -3.95 -2.66 -4.96
C GLN A 445 -5.19 -1.95 -4.36
N PHE A 446 -5.62 -2.35 -3.17
CA PHE A 446 -6.95 -1.99 -2.65
C PHE A 446 -7.04 -1.82 -1.11
N LEU A 447 -5.94 -1.50 -0.43
CA LEU A 447 -5.92 -1.39 1.04
C LEU A 447 -6.46 -0.04 1.56
N ASN A 448 -5.61 0.96 1.83
CA ASN A 448 -6.08 2.31 2.21
C ASN A 448 -6.53 3.16 1.00
N THR A 449 -5.92 2.94 -0.17
CA THR A 449 -6.31 3.56 -1.45
C THR A 449 -6.62 2.47 -2.46
N ILE A 450 -7.79 2.52 -3.09
CA ILE A 450 -8.14 1.62 -4.19
C ILE A 450 -7.54 2.15 -5.49
N GLY A 451 -6.71 1.36 -6.14
CA GLY A 451 -6.14 1.64 -7.47
C GLY A 451 -7.13 1.41 -8.61
N GLY A 452 -6.71 1.67 -9.84
CA GLY A 452 -7.53 1.54 -11.04
C GLY A 452 -8.17 2.86 -11.46
N VAL A 453 -9.49 2.99 -11.39
CA VAL A 453 -10.21 4.19 -11.84
C VAL A 453 -9.88 5.41 -10.96
N SER A 454 -9.79 6.60 -11.57
CA SER A 454 -9.73 7.91 -10.91
C SER A 454 -10.76 8.84 -11.54
N ARG A 455 -11.73 9.32 -10.76
CA ARG A 455 -12.89 10.05 -11.30
C ARG A 455 -12.53 11.40 -11.90
N ILE A 456 -12.86 11.57 -13.18
CA ILE A 456 -12.91 12.84 -13.90
C ILE A 456 -14.38 13.12 -14.24
N ASP A 457 -15.07 13.82 -13.35
CA ASP A 457 -16.48 14.23 -13.54
C ASP A 457 -16.58 15.41 -14.52
N SER A 458 -15.51 16.20 -14.67
CA SER A 458 -15.40 17.24 -15.71
C SER A 458 -13.96 17.52 -16.12
N ILE A 459 -13.77 17.85 -17.39
CA ILE A 459 -12.48 18.22 -17.98
C ILE A 459 -12.66 19.40 -18.94
N ALA A 460 -11.75 20.37 -18.88
CA ALA A 460 -11.71 21.51 -19.80
C ALA A 460 -10.27 21.74 -20.30
N VAL A 461 -10.08 21.74 -21.61
CA VAL A 461 -8.76 21.81 -22.27
C VAL A 461 -8.55 23.17 -22.92
N GLY A 462 -7.93 24.07 -22.16
CA GLY A 462 -7.57 25.42 -22.57
C GLY A 462 -6.36 25.48 -23.52
N GLY A 463 -5.84 26.70 -23.73
CA GLY A 463 -4.71 26.92 -24.65
C GLY A 463 -3.35 26.46 -24.10
N ARG A 464 -3.14 26.56 -22.78
CA ARG A 464 -1.91 26.14 -22.08
C ARG A 464 -2.18 25.52 -20.70
N THR A 465 -3.43 25.26 -20.37
CA THR A 465 -3.85 24.63 -19.12
C THR A 465 -4.92 23.59 -19.38
N VAL A 466 -4.95 22.54 -18.55
CA VAL A 466 -6.05 21.58 -18.47
C VAL A 466 -6.63 21.68 -17.08
N ALA A 467 -7.94 21.94 -17.01
CA ALA A 467 -8.69 21.86 -15.78
C ALA A 467 -9.40 20.50 -15.67
N VAL A 468 -9.36 19.91 -14.48
CA VAL A 468 -10.03 18.65 -14.13
C VAL A 468 -10.79 18.89 -12.83
N ASN A 469 -12.06 18.50 -12.80
CA ASN A 469 -12.99 18.69 -11.69
C ASN A 469 -12.98 20.14 -11.16
N GLY A 470 -13.02 21.10 -12.09
CA GLY A 470 -13.06 22.55 -11.83
C GLY A 470 -11.74 23.20 -11.38
N ARG A 471 -10.63 22.47 -11.28
CA ARG A 471 -9.30 23.00 -10.89
C ARG A 471 -8.32 22.93 -12.04
N GLU A 472 -7.48 23.94 -12.26
CA GLU A 472 -6.33 23.80 -13.17
C GLU A 472 -5.35 22.76 -12.57
N ARG A 473 -5.04 21.71 -13.32
CA ARG A 473 -4.20 20.58 -12.85
C ARG A 473 -2.97 20.34 -13.71
N VAL A 474 -3.00 20.73 -14.99
CA VAL A 474 -1.86 20.54 -15.91
C VAL A 474 -1.55 21.87 -16.59
N HIS A 475 -0.29 22.29 -16.54
CA HIS A 475 0.20 23.54 -17.14
C HIS A 475 1.26 23.21 -18.20
N LEU A 476 1.08 23.72 -19.42
CA LEU A 476 1.81 23.27 -20.59
C LEU A 476 2.91 24.27 -20.96
N SER A 477 4.16 23.82 -21.07
CA SER A 477 5.29 24.67 -21.49
C SER A 477 5.22 25.05 -22.97
N GLN A 478 4.61 24.19 -23.80
CA GLN A 478 4.30 24.44 -25.21
C GLN A 478 2.78 24.33 -25.41
N ALA A 479 2.19 25.19 -26.24
CA ALA A 479 0.77 25.03 -26.60
C ALA A 479 0.62 23.85 -27.59
N PRO A 480 -0.42 23.00 -27.46
CA PRO A 480 -0.66 21.90 -28.39
C PRO A 480 -1.25 22.41 -29.71
N ASP A 481 -0.96 21.70 -30.81
CA ASP A 481 -1.46 22.03 -32.16
C ASP A 481 -2.96 21.75 -32.31
N ALA A 482 -3.46 20.77 -31.55
CA ALA A 482 -4.87 20.49 -31.35
C ALA A 482 -5.05 19.83 -29.98
N ALA A 483 -6.25 19.90 -29.41
CA ALA A 483 -6.59 19.16 -28.20
C ALA A 483 -8.11 18.98 -28.14
N PHE A 484 -8.58 18.05 -27.31
CA PHE A 484 -10.00 17.77 -27.14
C PHE A 484 -10.32 17.18 -25.76
N ALA A 485 -11.61 17.20 -25.43
CA ALA A 485 -12.22 16.53 -24.29
C ALA A 485 -13.47 15.76 -24.75
N THR A 486 -13.83 14.70 -24.02
CA THR A 486 -14.93 13.78 -24.34
C THR A 486 -15.51 13.16 -23.06
N ALA A 487 -16.82 12.87 -23.06
CA ALA A 487 -17.46 12.01 -22.07
C ALA A 487 -17.26 10.53 -22.44
N PHE A 488 -17.48 9.60 -21.51
CA PHE A 488 -17.34 8.17 -21.77
C PHE A 488 -18.36 7.66 -22.81
N ASP A 489 -19.62 8.08 -22.70
CA ASP A 489 -20.70 7.70 -23.64
C ASP A 489 -20.39 8.13 -25.09
N ALA A 490 -19.59 9.19 -25.27
CA ALA A 490 -19.14 9.69 -26.58
C ALA A 490 -17.89 8.97 -27.14
N GLY A 491 -17.34 8.00 -26.41
CA GLY A 491 -16.05 7.36 -26.67
C GLY A 491 -14.91 8.01 -25.89
N MET A 492 -13.92 7.22 -25.47
CA MET A 492 -12.80 7.73 -24.68
C MET A 492 -11.72 8.37 -25.56
N ALA A 493 -10.80 9.09 -24.93
CA ALA A 493 -9.68 9.73 -25.60
C ALA A 493 -8.88 8.80 -26.54
N VAL A 494 -8.68 7.53 -26.18
CA VAL A 494 -7.92 6.59 -27.01
C VAL A 494 -8.64 6.20 -28.31
N ASP A 495 -9.97 6.16 -28.29
CA ASP A 495 -10.80 5.83 -29.45
C ASP A 495 -10.73 6.98 -30.47
N HIS A 496 -10.88 8.22 -29.99
CA HIS A 496 -10.67 9.41 -30.80
C HIS A 496 -9.23 9.61 -31.31
N LEU A 497 -8.21 9.07 -30.62
CA LEU A 497 -6.83 9.07 -31.12
C LEU A 497 -6.62 8.09 -32.29
N ALA A 498 -7.38 6.99 -32.31
CA ALA A 498 -7.41 6.03 -33.41
C ALA A 498 -8.22 6.57 -34.61
N ASP A 499 -9.45 7.00 -34.39
CA ASP A 499 -10.42 7.23 -35.48
C ASP A 499 -10.54 8.71 -35.90
N GLY A 500 -10.31 9.65 -34.99
CA GLY A 500 -10.33 11.09 -35.29
C GLY A 500 -10.66 11.97 -34.08
N ALA A 501 -9.83 12.97 -33.83
CA ALA A 501 -9.99 13.88 -32.69
C ALA A 501 -11.21 14.81 -32.87
N PRO A 502 -12.15 14.86 -31.91
CA PRO A 502 -13.27 15.80 -31.94
C PRO A 502 -12.80 17.25 -31.71
N VAL A 503 -13.70 18.21 -31.95
CA VAL A 503 -13.43 19.65 -31.71
C VAL A 503 -13.82 20.11 -30.30
N THR A 504 -14.56 19.29 -29.57
CA THR A 504 -15.03 19.54 -28.20
C THR A 504 -13.86 19.77 -27.26
N ARG A 505 -13.95 20.82 -26.42
CA ARG A 505 -12.88 21.22 -25.48
C ARG A 505 -13.24 21.06 -24.02
N GLU A 506 -14.51 20.83 -23.73
CA GLU A 506 -15.06 20.70 -22.39
C GLU A 506 -16.01 19.50 -22.39
N ALA A 507 -15.92 18.65 -21.37
CA ALA A 507 -16.82 17.51 -21.20
C ALA A 507 -17.19 17.36 -19.72
N VAL A 508 -18.39 16.85 -19.47
CA VAL A 508 -18.93 16.49 -18.16
C VAL A 508 -19.44 15.07 -18.25
N ASP A 509 -19.15 14.25 -17.25
CA ASP A 509 -19.46 12.83 -17.26
C ASP A 509 -19.95 12.39 -15.87
N ALA A 510 -21.13 11.77 -15.81
CA ALA A 510 -21.77 11.42 -14.54
C ALA A 510 -21.09 10.23 -13.84
N ASP A 511 -20.47 9.33 -14.61
CA ASP A 511 -19.75 8.16 -14.08
C ASP A 511 -18.34 8.53 -13.60
N GLY A 512 -17.87 9.72 -13.96
CA GLY A 512 -16.52 10.19 -13.66
C GLY A 512 -15.48 9.63 -14.63
N LEU A 513 -15.88 9.30 -15.86
CA LEU A 513 -15.04 8.67 -16.88
C LEU A 513 -14.69 9.60 -18.06
N ALA A 514 -14.86 10.92 -17.88
CA ALA A 514 -14.45 11.89 -18.91
C ALA A 514 -12.93 11.80 -19.18
N SER A 515 -12.53 12.10 -20.40
CA SER A 515 -11.13 12.06 -20.82
C SER A 515 -10.81 13.10 -21.88
N GLY A 516 -9.53 13.26 -22.23
CA GLY A 516 -9.12 14.18 -23.29
C GLY A 516 -7.68 13.93 -23.74
N ALA A 517 -7.22 14.67 -24.74
CA ALA A 517 -5.82 14.58 -25.18
C ALA A 517 -5.27 15.89 -25.73
N LEU A 518 -3.96 16.09 -25.54
CA LEU A 518 -3.14 17.17 -26.08
C LEU A 518 -2.33 16.63 -27.26
N LEU A 519 -2.45 17.24 -28.44
CA LEU A 519 -1.85 16.74 -29.68
C LEU A 519 -0.73 17.67 -30.17
N TYR A 520 0.50 17.17 -30.18
CA TYR A 520 1.68 17.88 -30.65
C TYR A 520 2.16 17.29 -31.98
N ARG A 521 1.94 18.03 -33.06
CA ARG A 521 2.33 17.63 -34.42
C ARG A 521 3.78 18.04 -34.67
N MET A 522 4.58 17.13 -35.20
CA MET A 522 6.00 17.39 -35.46
C MET A 522 6.52 16.64 -36.68
N ARG A 523 7.10 17.41 -37.62
CA ARG A 523 7.92 16.88 -38.70
C ARG A 523 9.35 16.72 -38.22
N LEU A 524 9.83 15.48 -38.12
CA LEU A 524 11.18 15.15 -37.67
C LEU A 524 11.98 14.54 -38.82
N ALA A 525 13.18 15.06 -39.08
CA ALA A 525 14.19 14.42 -39.93
C ALA A 525 14.79 13.17 -39.23
N PRO A 526 15.47 12.26 -39.96
CA PRO A 526 16.17 11.13 -39.34
C PRO A 526 17.15 11.58 -38.25
N GLY A 527 17.07 10.97 -37.07
CA GLY A 527 17.86 11.34 -35.88
C GLY A 527 17.50 12.68 -35.25
N GLN A 528 16.45 13.37 -35.72
CA GLN A 528 15.95 14.58 -35.07
C GLN A 528 14.99 14.21 -33.93
N SER A 529 15.20 14.81 -32.76
CA SER A 529 14.25 14.75 -31.64
C SER A 529 13.58 16.10 -31.36
N ARG A 530 12.37 16.06 -30.81
CA ARG A 530 11.68 17.23 -30.22
C ARG A 530 11.16 16.84 -28.84
N GLU A 531 11.27 17.78 -27.90
CA GLU A 531 10.78 17.64 -26.53
C GLU A 531 9.53 18.49 -26.30
N ILE A 532 8.62 17.97 -25.49
CA ILE A 532 7.44 18.63 -24.92
C ILE A 532 7.48 18.41 -23.40
N ASP A 533 7.12 19.42 -22.61
CA ASP A 533 7.09 19.31 -21.16
C ASP A 533 5.85 19.96 -20.53
N LEU A 534 5.45 19.40 -19.40
CA LEU A 534 4.30 19.85 -18.62
C LEU A 534 4.61 19.88 -17.12
N ARG A 535 3.87 20.73 -16.41
CA ARG A 535 3.95 20.89 -14.95
C ARG A 535 2.60 20.57 -14.32
N VAL A 536 2.62 19.91 -13.16
CA VAL A 536 1.42 19.65 -12.34
C VAL A 536 1.75 20.05 -10.90
N PRO A 537 0.98 20.94 -10.24
CA PRO A 537 1.17 21.22 -8.82
C PRO A 537 0.84 19.99 -7.96
N LEU A 538 1.71 19.72 -6.97
CA LEU A 538 1.51 18.74 -5.89
C LEU A 538 1.04 19.46 -4.61
N GLY A 539 0.04 20.31 -4.75
CA GLY A 539 -0.41 21.22 -3.69
C GLY A 539 -1.26 22.37 -4.22
N GLU A 540 -1.44 23.42 -3.42
CA GLU A 540 -2.14 24.64 -3.84
C GLU A 540 -1.17 25.64 -4.48
N GLY A 541 -1.19 25.74 -5.81
CA GLY A 541 -0.33 26.70 -6.51
C GLY A 541 -0.48 26.66 -8.03
N THR A 542 0.08 27.68 -8.70
CA THR A 542 0.21 27.73 -10.16
C THR A 542 1.69 27.68 -10.52
N PRO A 543 2.19 26.60 -11.15
CA PRO A 543 3.61 26.42 -11.38
C PRO A 543 4.17 27.42 -12.40
N ALA A 544 5.31 28.04 -12.06
CA ALA A 544 6.01 28.94 -12.98
C ALA A 544 6.59 28.17 -14.19
N LEU A 545 6.27 28.65 -15.40
CA LEU A 545 6.71 28.04 -16.67
C LEU A 545 7.96 28.72 -17.30
N ALA A 546 8.60 29.65 -16.58
CA ALA A 546 9.70 30.46 -17.11
C ALA A 546 11.02 29.68 -17.24
N THR A 547 11.25 28.68 -16.38
CA THR A 547 12.47 27.86 -16.35
C THR A 547 12.31 26.61 -17.22
N GLY A 548 13.34 26.28 -18.00
CA GLY A 548 13.35 25.10 -18.87
C GLY A 548 13.33 23.79 -18.08
N ALA A 549 12.68 22.75 -18.60
CA ALA A 549 12.59 21.46 -17.90
C ALA A 549 13.95 20.78 -17.71
N ALA A 550 14.88 20.93 -18.65
CA ALA A 550 16.25 20.43 -18.51
C ALA A 550 17.02 21.13 -17.37
N ASP A 551 16.86 22.45 -17.22
CA ASP A 551 17.50 23.21 -16.14
C ASP A 551 16.94 22.79 -14.77
N LEU A 552 15.62 22.58 -14.68
CA LEU A 552 14.99 22.06 -13.46
C LEU A 552 15.45 20.63 -13.13
N GLN A 553 15.62 19.76 -14.12
CA GLN A 553 16.15 18.41 -13.88
C GLN A 553 17.59 18.45 -13.38
N ALA A 554 18.42 19.34 -13.93
CA ALA A 554 19.79 19.53 -13.48
C ALA A 554 19.86 20.08 -12.04
N ALA A 555 18.96 20.99 -11.67
CA ALA A 555 18.83 21.49 -10.30
C ALA A 555 18.40 20.37 -9.32
N VAL A 556 17.30 19.67 -9.62
CA VAL A 556 16.82 18.54 -8.80
C VAL A 556 17.87 17.45 -8.65
N ALA A 557 18.65 17.16 -9.70
CA ALA A 557 19.77 16.23 -9.61
C ALA A 557 20.92 16.74 -8.72
N ALA A 558 21.17 18.04 -8.64
CA ALA A 558 22.14 18.61 -7.71
C ALA A 558 21.63 18.51 -6.26
N ASP A 559 20.37 18.89 -6.03
CA ASP A 559 19.71 18.87 -4.72
C ASP A 559 19.63 17.44 -4.14
N TRP A 560 19.38 16.43 -4.97
CA TRP A 560 19.42 15.03 -4.53
C TRP A 560 20.84 14.54 -4.24
N ARG A 561 21.86 14.95 -4.98
CA ARG A 561 23.25 14.57 -4.64
C ARG A 561 23.66 15.15 -3.28
N ASP A 562 23.34 16.41 -2.98
CA ASP A 562 23.61 17.03 -1.67
C ASP A 562 22.93 16.28 -0.51
N GLN A 563 21.70 15.81 -0.71
CA GLN A 563 20.97 15.05 0.31
C GLN A 563 21.48 13.61 0.49
N LEU A 564 21.96 12.95 -0.57
CA LEU A 564 22.29 11.53 -0.58
C LEU A 564 23.78 11.24 -0.34
N ASP A 565 24.69 12.17 -0.64
CA ASP A 565 26.14 11.97 -0.55
C ASP A 565 26.74 12.33 0.83
N ARG A 566 25.91 12.49 1.87
CA ARG A 566 26.36 12.71 3.27
C ARG A 566 27.22 11.55 3.79
N VAL A 567 26.89 10.32 3.40
CA VAL A 567 27.70 9.11 3.60
C VAL A 567 28.14 8.60 2.24
N ARG A 568 29.43 8.34 2.07
CA ARG A 568 29.97 7.81 0.81
C ARG A 568 30.63 6.46 1.04
N ILE A 569 30.37 5.53 0.14
CA ILE A 569 30.91 4.18 0.15
C ILE A 569 31.53 3.95 -1.23
N GLU A 570 32.82 3.64 -1.25
CA GLU A 570 33.57 3.29 -2.46
C GLU A 570 33.77 1.77 -2.47
N VAL A 571 33.40 1.14 -3.59
CA VAL A 571 33.44 -0.31 -3.81
C VAL A 571 33.91 -0.61 -5.24
N PRO A 572 34.36 -1.84 -5.53
CA PRO A 572 34.62 -2.30 -6.90
C PRO A 572 33.33 -2.30 -7.75
N GLU A 573 33.47 -2.39 -9.07
CA GLU A 573 32.34 -2.41 -10.02
C GLU A 573 31.25 -3.44 -9.64
N ALA A 574 31.67 -4.63 -9.19
CA ALA A 574 30.78 -5.70 -8.72
C ALA A 574 29.90 -5.33 -7.50
N GLY A 575 30.24 -4.26 -6.76
CA GLY A 575 29.49 -3.76 -5.62
C GLY A 575 28.67 -2.51 -5.89
N GLN A 576 28.85 -1.84 -7.03
CA GLN A 576 28.30 -0.50 -7.27
C GLN A 576 26.77 -0.47 -7.15
N ALA A 577 26.08 -1.49 -7.65
CA ALA A 577 24.63 -1.63 -7.54
C ALA A 577 24.11 -1.65 -6.09
N VAL A 578 24.91 -2.08 -5.10
CA VAL A 578 24.54 -2.04 -3.67
C VAL A 578 24.54 -0.59 -3.17
N VAL A 579 25.55 0.20 -3.55
CA VAL A 579 25.66 1.62 -3.17
C VAL A 579 24.58 2.46 -3.87
N ASP A 580 24.30 2.18 -5.14
CA ASP A 580 23.25 2.87 -5.91
C ASP A 580 21.86 2.54 -5.36
N THR A 581 21.61 1.29 -5.00
CA THR A 581 20.34 0.89 -4.37
C THR A 581 20.19 1.47 -2.96
N LEU A 582 21.30 1.68 -2.24
CA LEU A 582 21.29 2.30 -0.91
C LEU A 582 20.96 3.79 -0.99
N ARG A 583 21.56 4.53 -1.95
CA ARG A 583 21.19 5.92 -2.27
C ARG A 583 19.74 6.03 -2.75
N THR A 584 19.30 5.12 -3.61
CA THR A 584 17.91 5.11 -4.10
C THR A 584 16.92 4.84 -2.97
N SER A 585 17.22 3.88 -2.09
CA SER A 585 16.38 3.57 -0.92
C SER A 585 16.29 4.74 0.05
N LEU A 586 17.40 5.46 0.28
CA LEU A 586 17.39 6.71 1.05
C LEU A 586 16.47 7.76 0.42
N ALA A 587 16.58 8.01 -0.89
CA ALA A 587 15.66 8.90 -1.59
C ALA A 587 14.20 8.45 -1.45
N HIS A 588 13.90 7.16 -1.61
CA HIS A 588 12.56 6.63 -1.48
C HIS A 588 11.97 6.77 -0.06
N MET A 589 12.76 6.60 1.01
CA MET A 589 12.32 6.87 2.38
C MET A 589 11.96 8.36 2.58
N LEU A 590 12.75 9.27 1.99
CA LEU A 590 12.57 10.72 2.06
C LEU A 590 11.36 11.21 1.25
N VAL A 591 11.11 10.64 0.07
CA VAL A 591 9.96 10.96 -0.80
C VAL A 591 8.65 10.38 -0.26
N SER A 592 8.69 9.22 0.42
CA SER A 592 7.48 8.54 0.91
C SER A 592 6.86 9.20 2.15
N ARG A 593 7.63 9.99 2.92
CA ARG A 593 7.14 10.65 4.13
C ARG A 593 6.24 11.85 3.81
N ILE A 594 5.26 12.14 4.67
CA ILE A 594 4.33 13.28 4.54
C ILE A 594 4.63 14.28 5.65
N GLY A 595 5.34 15.38 5.34
CA GLY A 595 5.91 16.24 6.37
C GLY A 595 6.78 15.42 7.35
N PRO A 596 6.52 15.45 8.67
CA PRO A 596 7.26 14.62 9.63
C PRO A 596 6.91 13.13 9.57
N ARG A 597 5.81 12.73 8.92
CA ARG A 597 5.24 11.38 9.01
C ARG A 597 6.02 10.36 8.19
N LEU A 598 6.89 9.57 8.82
CA LEU A 598 7.48 8.38 8.21
C LEU A 598 6.39 7.33 7.99
N GLN A 599 6.31 6.77 6.78
CA GLN A 599 5.33 5.75 6.41
C GLN A 599 5.96 4.78 5.39
N PRO A 600 5.59 3.48 5.41
CA PRO A 600 6.10 2.48 4.48
C PRO A 600 5.65 2.68 3.02
N GLY A 601 4.52 3.36 2.82
CA GLY A 601 3.92 3.52 1.50
C GLY A 601 3.05 4.78 1.41
N THR A 602 2.62 5.13 0.20
CA THR A 602 1.83 6.35 -0.05
C THR A 602 0.45 6.08 -0.65
N ARG A 603 0.14 4.83 -0.98
CA ARG A 603 -1.15 4.38 -1.54
C ARG A 603 -1.82 3.36 -0.62
N SER A 604 -1.31 2.14 -0.58
CA SER A 604 -1.83 1.03 0.22
C SER A 604 -1.57 1.25 1.71
N TYR A 605 -0.43 1.84 2.06
CA TYR A 605 0.03 2.02 3.45
C TYR A 605 0.26 3.47 3.88
N SER A 606 -0.65 4.39 3.52
CA SER A 606 -0.53 5.83 3.86
C SER A 606 -0.87 6.16 5.33
N ARG A 607 -0.30 5.42 6.29
CA ARG A 607 -0.36 5.65 7.74
C ARG A 607 1.05 5.56 8.30
N SER A 608 1.32 6.23 9.42
CA SER A 608 2.62 6.15 10.08
C SER A 608 2.57 5.10 11.19
N TRP A 609 3.10 3.91 10.95
CA TRP A 609 3.30 2.90 12.01
C TRP A 609 4.59 3.19 12.77
N ILE A 610 4.58 2.99 14.09
CA ILE A 610 5.79 3.20 14.92
C ILE A 610 6.87 2.15 14.64
N ARG A 611 6.47 0.91 14.32
CA ARG A 611 7.33 -0.19 13.85
C ARG A 611 8.20 0.21 12.67
N ASP A 612 7.54 0.57 11.58
CA ASP A 612 8.14 1.07 10.35
C ASP A 612 8.96 2.32 10.62
N GLY A 613 8.41 3.27 11.38
CA GLY A 613 9.06 4.53 11.73
C GLY A 613 10.36 4.34 12.51
N ALA A 614 10.40 3.39 13.45
CA ALA A 614 11.59 3.06 14.24
C ALA A 614 12.69 2.42 13.37
N MET A 615 12.33 1.51 12.46
CA MET A 615 13.29 0.85 11.57
C MET A 615 13.77 1.79 10.45
N ILE A 616 12.89 2.61 9.87
CA ILE A 616 13.27 3.69 8.94
C ILE A 616 14.18 4.71 9.66
N SER A 617 13.89 5.06 10.91
CA SER A 617 14.73 5.99 11.70
C SER A 617 16.15 5.47 11.89
N GLU A 618 16.36 4.19 12.22
CA GLU A 618 17.72 3.62 12.33
C GLU A 618 18.51 3.75 11.01
N GLY A 619 17.86 3.47 9.87
CA GLY A 619 18.45 3.65 8.54
C GLY A 619 18.80 5.11 8.23
N LEU A 620 17.88 6.04 8.54
CA LEU A 620 18.08 7.48 8.35
C LEU A 620 19.21 8.04 9.24
N LEU A 621 19.30 7.62 10.51
CA LEU A 621 20.37 8.05 11.43
C LEU A 621 21.74 7.61 10.94
N ARG A 622 21.89 6.34 10.51
CA ARG A 622 23.13 5.80 9.94
C ARG A 622 23.56 6.53 8.66
N MET A 623 22.59 7.05 7.91
CA MET A 623 22.80 7.86 6.69
C MET A 623 22.92 9.37 6.93
N GLY A 624 22.92 9.84 8.19
CA GLY A 624 23.08 11.27 8.52
C GLY A 624 21.86 12.12 8.18
N ARG A 625 20.65 11.58 8.41
CA ARG A 625 19.35 12.29 8.34
C ARG A 625 18.67 12.36 9.71
N GLU A 626 19.45 12.68 10.75
CA GLU A 626 18.94 12.97 12.10
C GLU A 626 17.90 14.10 12.12
N ASP A 627 17.93 15.01 11.14
CA ASP A 627 16.94 16.05 10.94
C ASP A 627 15.51 15.48 10.74
N VAL A 628 15.38 14.43 9.94
CA VAL A 628 14.10 13.77 9.64
C VAL A 628 13.58 12.97 10.84
N VAL A 629 14.49 12.28 11.54
CA VAL A 629 14.13 11.47 12.71
C VAL A 629 13.68 12.35 13.88
N LYS A 630 14.30 13.52 14.06
CA LYS A 630 13.82 14.52 15.03
C LYS A 630 12.39 14.96 14.72
N GLU A 631 12.14 15.42 13.49
CA GLU A 631 10.82 15.84 13.02
C GLU A 631 9.77 14.74 13.28
N TYR A 632 10.11 13.48 12.98
CA TYR A 632 9.22 12.34 13.18
C TYR A 632 8.90 12.07 14.65
N VAL A 633 9.91 11.96 15.52
CA VAL A 633 9.69 11.59 16.93
C VAL A 633 9.00 12.72 17.71
N GLU A 634 9.34 13.99 17.44
CA GLU A 634 8.64 15.14 18.03
C GLU A 634 7.18 15.23 17.56
N TRP A 635 6.85 14.71 16.38
CA TRP A 635 5.46 14.58 15.89
C TRP A 635 4.73 13.36 16.46
N TYR A 636 5.36 12.18 16.53
CA TYR A 636 4.69 10.93 16.91
C TYR A 636 4.44 10.80 18.41
N ALA A 637 5.43 11.11 19.25
CA ALA A 637 5.34 10.86 20.69
C ALA A 637 4.12 11.52 21.38
N PRO A 638 3.68 12.74 21.00
CA PRO A 638 2.45 13.35 21.51
C PRO A 638 1.15 12.58 21.28
N TYR A 639 1.09 11.62 20.34
CA TYR A 639 -0.09 10.78 20.08
C TYR A 639 -0.26 9.63 21.07
N GLN A 640 0.69 9.43 22.00
CA GLN A 640 0.58 8.47 23.08
C GLN A 640 -0.69 8.69 23.93
N PHE A 641 -1.43 7.62 24.22
CA PHE A 641 -2.61 7.70 25.06
C PHE A 641 -2.24 8.03 26.53
N ARG A 642 -3.17 8.67 27.25
CA ARG A 642 -3.00 9.21 28.62
C ARG A 642 -2.65 8.15 29.68
N ASP A 643 -2.88 6.88 29.40
CA ASP A 643 -2.54 5.76 30.28
C ASP A 643 -1.14 5.18 30.02
N GLY A 644 -0.44 5.68 29.00
CA GLY A 644 0.90 5.28 28.58
C GLY A 644 0.92 4.40 27.32
N MET A 645 -0.23 3.92 26.83
CA MET A 645 -0.29 3.11 25.60
C MET A 645 0.23 3.94 24.41
N VAL A 646 1.16 3.37 23.66
CA VAL A 646 1.58 3.93 22.36
C VAL A 646 0.64 3.36 21.29
N PRO A 647 0.04 4.20 20.42
CA PRO A 647 -0.74 3.70 19.28
C PRO A 647 0.17 2.96 18.30
N CYS A 648 -0.36 1.93 17.63
CA CYS A 648 0.40 1.18 16.62
C CYS A 648 0.73 2.03 15.39
N CYS A 649 -0.20 2.89 15.01
CA CYS A 649 -0.02 3.88 13.96
C CYS A 649 -0.81 5.17 14.21
N VAL A 650 -0.41 6.20 13.46
CA VAL A 650 -1.04 7.53 13.44
C VAL A 650 -1.29 7.95 11.99
N ASP A 651 -2.50 8.43 11.74
CA ASP A 651 -2.86 9.10 10.48
C ASP A 651 -3.73 10.35 10.75
N ASP A 652 -4.40 10.85 9.71
CA ASP A 652 -5.22 12.06 9.78
C ASP A 652 -6.42 11.95 10.74
N ARG A 653 -6.77 10.71 11.18
CA ARG A 653 -7.79 10.41 12.20
C ARG A 653 -7.23 10.45 13.64
N GLY A 654 -5.92 10.54 13.81
CA GLY A 654 -5.22 10.50 15.09
C GLY A 654 -4.70 9.12 15.49
N SER A 655 -4.53 8.91 16.80
CA SER A 655 -3.97 7.70 17.40
C SER A 655 -4.84 6.47 17.14
N ASP A 656 -4.29 5.40 16.54
CA ASP A 656 -4.99 4.12 16.39
C ASP A 656 -4.92 3.28 17.69
N PRO A 657 -6.07 2.85 18.25
CA PRO A 657 -6.14 2.08 19.49
C PRO A 657 -6.05 0.56 19.31
N VAL A 658 -5.74 0.04 18.11
CA VAL A 658 -5.51 -1.40 17.92
C VAL A 658 -4.34 -1.90 18.80
N PRO A 659 -4.49 -3.02 19.55
CA PRO A 659 -3.42 -3.58 20.37
C PRO A 659 -2.30 -4.22 19.52
N GLU A 660 -1.19 -3.49 19.39
CA GLU A 660 0.11 -3.96 18.91
C GLU A 660 1.13 -3.68 20.03
N ASN A 661 1.67 -4.73 20.65
CA ASN A 661 2.41 -4.62 21.92
C ASN A 661 3.94 -4.41 21.71
N ASP A 662 4.42 -4.45 20.47
CA ASP A 662 5.76 -4.00 20.05
C ASP A 662 5.96 -2.48 20.21
N SER A 663 4.91 -1.74 19.90
CA SER A 663 4.85 -0.30 19.66
C SER A 663 5.37 0.54 20.82
N HIS A 664 5.27 0.01 22.04
CA HIS A 664 5.78 0.67 23.25
C HIS A 664 7.31 0.62 23.32
N GLY A 665 7.91 -0.51 22.93
CA GLY A 665 9.35 -0.69 22.87
C GLY A 665 9.97 0.08 21.70
N GLU A 666 9.26 0.13 20.57
CA GLU A 666 9.68 0.85 19.36
C GLU A 666 9.74 2.37 19.56
N LEU A 667 8.76 2.97 20.24
CA LEU A 667 8.82 4.40 20.60
C LEU A 667 10.01 4.72 21.52
N ILE A 668 10.23 3.91 22.56
CA ILE A 668 11.36 4.12 23.48
C ILE A 668 12.69 3.97 22.74
N PHE A 669 12.81 2.95 21.88
CA PHE A 669 13.98 2.74 21.04
C PHE A 669 14.24 3.94 20.13
N ASN A 670 13.24 4.47 19.43
CA ASN A 670 13.43 5.57 18.49
C ASN A 670 13.86 6.87 19.20
N ILE A 671 13.29 7.17 20.36
CA ILE A 671 13.72 8.29 21.22
C ILE A 671 15.19 8.13 21.65
N ALA A 672 15.56 6.93 22.11
CA ALA A 672 16.92 6.67 22.60
C ALA A 672 17.95 6.64 21.45
N GLU A 673 17.62 6.06 20.31
CA GLU A 673 18.49 5.96 19.13
C GLU A 673 18.76 7.35 18.53
N TYR A 674 17.75 8.23 18.44
CA TYR A 674 17.99 9.64 18.07
C TYR A 674 18.99 10.33 19.02
N TRP A 675 18.81 10.17 20.34
CA TRP A 675 19.73 10.75 21.32
C TRP A 675 21.14 10.18 21.20
N ARG A 676 21.31 8.86 21.04
CA ARG A 676 22.62 8.22 20.84
C ARG A 676 23.43 8.83 19.69
N TYR A 677 22.77 9.17 18.58
CA TYR A 677 23.44 9.73 17.38
C TYR A 677 23.71 11.25 17.45
N THR A 678 23.11 11.95 18.42
CA THR A 678 23.08 13.43 18.45
C THR A 678 23.56 14.07 19.75
N GLY A 679 23.43 13.39 20.90
CA GLY A 679 23.66 13.97 22.22
C GLY A 679 22.70 15.11 22.58
N ASP A 680 21.51 15.18 21.98
CA ASP A 680 20.52 16.22 22.26
C ASP A 680 19.78 15.94 23.59
N ASP A 681 20.46 16.20 24.71
CA ASP A 681 19.92 16.05 26.06
C ASP A 681 18.62 16.86 26.26
N ALA A 682 18.49 18.02 25.61
CA ALA A 682 17.30 18.85 25.71
C ALA A 682 16.09 18.20 25.02
N PHE A 683 16.29 17.49 23.89
CA PHE A 683 15.27 16.62 23.31
C PHE A 683 14.94 15.46 24.24
N LEU A 684 15.96 14.81 24.83
CA LEU A 684 15.75 13.68 25.71
C LEU A 684 14.91 14.05 26.95
N GLU A 685 15.19 15.21 27.57
CA GLU A 685 14.38 15.79 28.65
C GLU A 685 12.92 16.01 28.23
N ARG A 686 12.68 16.51 27.00
CA ARG A 686 11.30 16.69 26.47
C ARG A 686 10.59 15.36 26.24
N MET A 687 11.31 14.33 25.81
CA MET A 687 10.75 13.01 25.47
C MET A 687 10.58 12.08 26.69
N TRP A 688 11.23 12.37 27.81
CA TRP A 688 11.15 11.56 29.04
C TRP A 688 9.73 11.18 29.50
N PRO A 689 8.71 12.07 29.48
CA PRO A 689 7.35 11.69 29.86
C PRO A 689 6.77 10.56 29.01
N HIS A 690 7.15 10.50 27.73
CA HIS A 690 6.69 9.47 26.79
C HIS A 690 7.37 8.12 27.05
N VAL A 691 8.68 8.13 27.32
CA VAL A 691 9.45 6.94 27.73
C VAL A 691 8.90 6.37 29.04
N ALA A 692 8.71 7.22 30.05
CA ALA A 692 8.16 6.81 31.35
C ALA A 692 6.71 6.31 31.24
N GLY A 693 5.90 6.90 30.35
CA GLY A 693 4.54 6.46 30.04
C GLY A 693 4.50 5.08 29.40
N ALA A 694 5.31 4.86 28.36
CA ALA A 694 5.37 3.60 27.61
C ALA A 694 5.88 2.45 28.50
N PHE A 695 7.00 2.65 29.21
CA PHE A 695 7.49 1.70 30.22
C PHE A 695 6.43 1.40 31.28
N GLY A 696 5.74 2.45 31.76
CA GLY A 696 4.68 2.33 32.76
C GLY A 696 3.45 1.57 32.28
N TYR A 697 3.20 1.52 30.97
CA TYR A 697 2.14 0.71 30.35
C TYR A 697 2.60 -0.74 30.11
N MET A 698 3.83 -0.94 29.60
CA MET A 698 4.45 -2.26 29.45
C MET A 698 4.46 -3.05 30.77
N GLU A 699 4.76 -2.40 31.90
CA GLU A 699 4.69 -3.04 33.22
C GLU A 699 3.25 -3.47 33.63
N LYS A 700 2.20 -2.82 33.13
CA LYS A 700 0.81 -3.25 33.35
C LYS A 700 0.49 -4.50 32.52
N LEU A 701 0.88 -4.49 31.24
CA LEU A 701 0.72 -5.61 30.33
C LEU A 701 1.47 -6.85 30.84
N ARG A 702 2.76 -6.70 31.18
CA ARG A 702 3.56 -7.79 31.77
C ARG A 702 2.95 -8.36 33.05
N ALA A 703 2.33 -7.51 33.86
CA ALA A 703 1.68 -7.92 35.10
C ALA A 703 0.37 -8.70 34.90
N SER A 704 -0.35 -8.55 33.77
CA SER A 704 -1.51 -9.42 33.48
C SER A 704 -1.07 -10.85 33.16
N GLU A 705 0.08 -10.99 32.48
CA GLU A 705 0.62 -12.29 32.09
C GLU A 705 1.45 -12.98 33.17
N ARG A 706 1.97 -12.23 34.15
CA ARG A 706 2.75 -12.77 35.29
C ARG A 706 1.86 -13.41 36.37
N THR A 707 0.89 -14.24 35.97
CA THR A 707 -0.07 -14.91 36.87
C THR A 707 0.03 -16.43 36.84
N GLU A 708 -0.23 -17.08 37.98
CA GLU A 708 -0.31 -18.56 38.06
C GLU A 708 -1.48 -19.13 37.24
N ALA A 709 -2.50 -18.32 36.93
CA ALA A 709 -3.56 -18.69 36.01
C ALA A 709 -3.02 -18.88 34.58
N ASN A 710 -2.30 -17.89 34.04
CA ASN A 710 -1.78 -17.96 32.68
C ASN A 710 -0.66 -19.01 32.58
N ARG A 711 0.21 -19.12 33.60
CA ARG A 711 1.18 -20.24 33.75
C ARG A 711 0.49 -21.61 33.71
N GLY A 712 -0.69 -21.73 34.31
CA GLY A 712 -1.49 -22.97 34.34
C GLY A 712 -2.18 -23.30 33.01
N ILE A 713 -2.42 -22.32 32.14
CA ILE A 713 -2.91 -22.51 30.77
C ILE A 713 -1.75 -22.94 29.87
N ASN A 714 -0.67 -22.15 29.84
CA ASN A 714 0.57 -22.49 29.15
C ASN A 714 1.75 -21.84 29.89
N PRO A 715 2.77 -22.60 30.34
CA PRO A 715 3.93 -22.03 31.03
C PRO A 715 4.71 -21.01 30.18
N ALA A 716 4.57 -21.03 28.85
CA ALA A 716 5.20 -20.06 27.97
C ALA A 716 4.52 -18.68 27.94
N PHE A 717 3.30 -18.52 28.46
CA PHE A 717 2.65 -17.20 28.55
C PHE A 717 3.17 -16.36 29.72
N TYR A 718 3.74 -17.01 30.75
CA TYR A 718 4.01 -16.36 32.03
C TYR A 718 5.02 -15.21 31.94
N GLY A 719 4.56 -13.98 32.21
CA GLY A 719 5.40 -12.78 32.24
C GLY A 719 5.75 -12.19 30.87
N MET A 720 5.08 -12.63 29.81
CA MET A 720 5.22 -12.09 28.45
C MET A 720 4.42 -10.77 28.27
N MET A 721 4.57 -10.11 27.13
CA MET A 721 3.51 -9.22 26.61
C MET A 721 2.28 -10.06 26.22
N PRO A 722 1.04 -9.59 26.48
CA PRO A 722 -0.19 -10.29 26.12
C PRO A 722 -0.32 -10.55 24.61
N ALA A 723 -1.20 -11.49 24.26
CA ALA A 723 -1.53 -11.78 22.87
C ALA A 723 -2.02 -10.54 22.09
N SER A 724 -1.44 -10.32 20.92
CA SER A 724 -1.66 -9.12 20.07
C SER A 724 -1.68 -9.50 18.58
N ILE A 725 -1.86 -8.50 17.70
CA ILE A 725 -1.71 -8.66 16.24
C ILE A 725 -0.53 -7.88 15.63
N SER A 726 0.44 -7.42 16.43
CA SER A 726 1.58 -6.60 15.91
C SER A 726 2.37 -7.33 14.82
N HIS A 727 2.54 -8.64 14.99
CA HIS A 727 3.01 -9.46 13.90
C HIS A 727 1.85 -9.78 12.94
N GLU A 728 1.88 -9.18 11.75
CA GLU A 728 0.79 -9.18 10.75
C GLU A 728 0.28 -10.58 10.36
N GLY A 729 1.14 -11.60 10.46
CA GLY A 729 0.77 -13.01 10.29
C GLY A 729 -0.25 -13.55 11.31
N TYR A 730 -0.56 -12.81 12.38
CA TYR A 730 -1.52 -13.16 13.42
C TYR A 730 -2.82 -12.32 13.38
N SER A 731 -3.03 -11.53 12.33
CA SER A 731 -4.28 -10.77 12.10
C SER A 731 -5.56 -11.63 12.14
N ALA A 732 -5.48 -12.93 11.84
CA ALA A 732 -6.61 -13.85 11.94
C ALA A 732 -7.00 -14.22 13.39
N LYS A 733 -6.07 -14.17 14.34
CA LYS A 733 -6.28 -14.41 15.78
C LYS A 733 -5.04 -13.94 16.58
N PRO A 734 -5.18 -13.07 17.60
CA PRO A 734 -4.05 -12.59 18.40
C PRO A 734 -3.23 -13.72 19.05
N MET A 735 -1.91 -13.55 19.13
CA MET A 735 -0.95 -14.53 19.69
C MET A 735 0.11 -13.86 20.59
N HIS A 736 0.67 -14.60 21.56
CA HIS A 736 1.84 -14.17 22.34
C HIS A 736 3.11 -14.24 21.47
N SER A 737 3.27 -13.24 20.61
CA SER A 737 4.35 -13.13 19.65
C SER A 737 5.70 -12.83 20.32
N TYR A 738 6.76 -13.54 19.93
CA TYR A 738 8.12 -13.22 20.38
C TYR A 738 8.64 -11.92 19.76
N TRP A 739 8.05 -11.44 18.65
CA TRP A 739 8.28 -10.10 18.09
C TRP A 739 8.05 -9.00 19.13
N ASP A 740 6.83 -8.93 19.68
CA ASP A 740 6.43 -7.96 20.72
C ASP A 740 7.39 -8.00 21.90
N ASN A 741 7.83 -9.20 22.28
CA ASN A 741 8.64 -9.41 23.46
C ASN A 741 10.12 -9.04 23.24
N PHE A 742 10.67 -9.18 22.03
CA PHE A 742 12.00 -8.65 21.72
C PHE A 742 11.99 -7.12 21.62
N TRP A 743 10.95 -6.51 21.06
CA TRP A 743 10.78 -5.06 21.10
C TRP A 743 10.54 -4.52 22.50
N ALA A 744 9.72 -5.17 23.32
CA ALA A 744 9.57 -4.84 24.73
C ALA A 744 10.92 -4.91 25.46
N LEU A 745 11.74 -5.95 25.21
CA LEU A 745 13.07 -6.04 25.81
C LEU A 745 14.02 -4.92 25.34
N ARG A 746 13.94 -4.50 24.07
CA ARG A 746 14.64 -3.30 23.57
C ARG A 746 14.19 -2.05 24.33
N GLY A 747 12.88 -1.81 24.44
CA GLY A 747 12.32 -0.69 25.22
C GLY A 747 12.74 -0.70 26.69
N TYR A 748 12.78 -1.87 27.32
CA TYR A 748 13.26 -2.04 28.69
C TYR A 748 14.76 -1.75 28.85
N LYS A 749 15.60 -2.07 27.86
CA LYS A 749 17.03 -1.71 27.85
C LYS A 749 17.19 -0.19 27.71
N ASP A 750 16.45 0.39 26.78
CA ASP A 750 16.59 1.78 26.37
C ASP A 750 16.01 2.74 27.41
N ALA A 751 14.91 2.39 28.08
CA ALA A 751 14.38 3.16 29.20
C ALA A 751 15.39 3.29 30.36
N VAL A 752 16.25 2.28 30.58
CA VAL A 752 17.34 2.37 31.56
C VAL A 752 18.39 3.37 31.12
N GLU A 753 18.88 3.26 29.88
CA GLU A 753 19.89 4.17 29.32
C GLU A 753 19.42 5.64 29.33
N VAL A 754 18.17 5.88 28.91
CA VAL A 754 17.53 7.20 28.97
C VAL A 754 17.45 7.73 30.42
N ALA A 755 17.05 6.88 31.37
CA ALA A 755 16.97 7.27 32.78
C ALA A 755 18.36 7.54 33.39
N GLU A 756 19.40 6.81 32.99
CA GLU A 756 20.79 7.03 33.41
C GLU A 756 21.35 8.33 32.82
N ALA A 757 21.12 8.59 31.52
CA ALA A 757 21.51 9.83 30.84
C ALA A 757 20.92 11.09 31.50
N LEU A 758 19.65 11.03 31.90
CA LEU A 758 18.94 12.12 32.59
C LEU A 758 19.18 12.19 34.11
N GLY A 759 20.05 11.34 34.67
CA GLY A 759 20.35 11.30 36.11
C GLY A 759 19.15 10.90 36.99
N HIS A 760 18.22 10.11 36.45
CA HIS A 760 17.04 9.60 37.14
C HIS A 760 17.32 8.28 37.87
N ASP A 761 18.36 8.26 38.73
CA ASP A 761 18.90 7.07 39.43
C ASP A 761 17.86 6.07 39.98
N ASP A 762 16.80 6.56 40.61
CA ASP A 762 15.75 5.70 41.18
C ASP A 762 14.89 5.02 40.11
N GLN A 763 14.63 5.70 38.98
CA GLN A 763 13.93 5.12 37.85
C GLN A 763 14.85 4.18 37.09
N ALA A 764 16.10 4.55 36.83
CA ALA A 764 17.12 3.67 36.25
C ALA A 764 17.24 2.34 37.01
N ARG A 765 17.38 2.38 38.34
CA ARG A 765 17.39 1.18 39.20
C ARG A 765 16.12 0.33 39.08
N ARG A 766 14.94 0.96 39.05
CA ARG A 766 13.65 0.26 38.91
C ARG A 766 13.51 -0.38 37.52
N MET A 767 13.82 0.37 36.48
CA MET A 767 13.75 -0.04 35.08
C MET A 767 14.73 -1.18 34.80
N ALA A 768 15.94 -1.14 35.37
CA ALA A 768 16.93 -2.22 35.26
C ALA A 768 16.45 -3.52 35.91
N ALA A 769 15.81 -3.44 37.09
CA ALA A 769 15.21 -4.61 37.74
C ALA A 769 14.06 -5.20 36.92
N ALA A 770 13.18 -4.37 36.35
CA ALA A 770 12.09 -4.82 35.48
C ALA A 770 12.60 -5.48 34.18
N ARG A 771 13.58 -4.84 33.52
CA ARG A 771 14.31 -5.36 32.34
C ARG A 771 14.90 -6.74 32.59
N ASP A 772 15.57 -6.92 33.73
CA ASP A 772 16.27 -8.17 34.04
C ASP A 772 15.30 -9.28 34.48
N GLU A 773 14.17 -8.94 35.12
CA GLU A 773 13.07 -9.88 35.38
C GLU A 773 12.41 -10.33 34.06
N PHE A 774 12.02 -9.38 33.20
CA PHE A 774 11.38 -9.66 31.91
C PHE A 774 12.28 -10.48 30.97
N ARG A 775 13.59 -10.19 30.90
CA ARG A 775 14.54 -11.02 30.13
C ARG A 775 14.55 -12.47 30.64
N GLY A 776 14.49 -12.67 31.96
CA GLY A 776 14.42 -14.00 32.57
C GLY A 776 13.15 -14.74 32.20
N ASP A 777 12.00 -14.06 32.24
CA ASP A 777 10.70 -14.61 31.85
C ASP A 777 10.67 -14.99 30.36
N LEU A 778 11.10 -14.09 29.48
CA LEU A 778 11.18 -14.29 28.03
C LEU A 778 12.01 -15.52 27.65
N TYR A 779 13.17 -15.72 28.29
CA TYR A 779 14.03 -16.86 27.99
C TYR A 779 13.43 -18.17 28.52
N ALA A 780 12.82 -18.15 29.71
CA ALA A 780 12.08 -19.29 30.24
C ALA A 780 10.88 -19.66 29.37
N SER A 781 10.20 -18.66 28.79
CA SER A 781 9.12 -18.82 27.82
C SER A 781 9.61 -19.47 26.53
N LEU A 782 10.67 -18.94 25.90
CA LEU A 782 11.26 -19.51 24.67
C LEU A 782 11.62 -20.99 24.85
N GLU A 783 12.27 -21.35 25.95
CA GLU A 783 12.56 -22.76 26.24
C GLU A 783 11.28 -23.59 26.50
N ALA A 784 10.27 -23.01 27.15
CA ALA A 784 9.01 -23.71 27.43
C ALA A 784 8.23 -23.98 26.14
N ALA A 785 8.11 -23.00 25.24
CA ALA A 785 7.50 -23.16 23.93
C ALA A 785 8.29 -24.16 23.05
N ALA A 786 9.62 -24.05 23.02
CA ALA A 786 10.44 -25.01 22.26
C ALA A 786 10.27 -26.46 22.74
N ARG A 787 10.20 -26.68 24.07
CA ARG A 787 9.91 -27.99 24.66
C ARG A 787 8.48 -28.46 24.42
N LEU A 788 7.50 -27.56 24.47
CA LEU A 788 6.07 -27.86 24.26
C LEU A 788 5.81 -28.38 22.84
N HIS A 789 6.40 -27.72 21.85
CA HIS A 789 6.21 -28.03 20.43
C HIS A 789 7.22 -29.05 19.88
N GLY A 790 8.25 -29.40 20.66
CA GLY A 790 9.27 -30.37 20.26
C GLY A 790 10.21 -29.86 19.16
N ILE A 791 10.50 -28.56 19.16
CA ILE A 791 11.25 -27.85 18.12
C ILE A 791 12.66 -27.49 18.58
N ASP A 792 13.58 -27.32 17.63
CA ASP A 792 15.00 -27.03 17.83
C ASP A 792 15.42 -25.62 17.37
N TYR A 793 14.45 -24.75 17.11
CA TYR A 793 14.60 -23.35 16.66
C TYR A 793 13.85 -22.39 17.60
N LEU A 794 14.04 -21.08 17.43
CA LEU A 794 13.28 -20.04 18.13
C LEU A 794 11.88 -19.89 17.49
N PRO A 795 10.77 -20.12 18.22
CA PRO A 795 9.42 -20.01 17.67
C PRO A 795 8.99 -18.55 17.41
N GLY A 796 8.02 -18.37 16.51
CA GLY A 796 7.38 -17.07 16.23
C GLY A 796 6.41 -16.64 17.35
N ALA A 797 5.52 -17.54 17.78
CA ALA A 797 4.63 -17.35 18.93
C ALA A 797 4.63 -18.56 19.89
N ALA A 798 4.29 -18.29 21.16
CA ALA A 798 4.27 -19.30 22.21
C ALA A 798 3.17 -20.38 21.99
N GLU A 799 2.03 -19.97 21.42
CA GLU A 799 0.89 -20.84 21.11
C GLU A 799 1.19 -21.85 20.00
N LEU A 800 1.89 -21.41 18.95
CA LEU A 800 1.95 -22.13 17.68
C LEU A 800 3.25 -22.93 17.49
N GLY A 801 4.37 -22.49 18.10
CA GLY A 801 5.68 -23.08 17.82
C GLY A 801 6.11 -22.90 16.35
N ASP A 802 5.50 -21.93 15.67
CA ASP A 802 5.64 -21.65 14.25
C ASP A 802 7.03 -21.11 13.92
N PHE A 803 7.38 -21.19 12.64
CA PHE A 803 8.72 -20.89 12.16
C PHE A 803 8.75 -19.55 11.44
N ASP A 804 9.14 -18.50 12.17
CA ASP A 804 9.35 -17.16 11.62
C ASP A 804 10.79 -16.66 11.92
N PRO A 805 11.75 -17.01 11.05
CA PRO A 805 13.13 -16.57 11.19
C PRO A 805 13.28 -15.07 10.93
N THR A 806 12.40 -14.47 10.13
CA THR A 806 12.48 -13.08 9.70
C THR A 806 12.12 -12.14 10.84
N SER A 807 11.04 -12.40 11.57
CA SER A 807 10.71 -11.67 12.81
C SER A 807 11.73 -11.92 13.92
N THR A 808 12.26 -13.16 14.01
CA THR A 808 13.31 -13.52 14.96
C THR A 808 14.61 -12.70 14.79
N THR A 809 14.85 -12.08 13.63
CA THR A 809 16.03 -11.20 13.41
C THR A 809 16.11 -10.03 14.40
N ILE A 810 14.96 -9.53 14.90
CA ILE A 810 14.91 -8.45 15.90
C ILE A 810 15.62 -8.83 17.18
N ALA A 811 15.65 -10.11 17.55
CA ALA A 811 16.41 -10.61 18.70
C ALA A 811 17.93 -10.35 18.57
N LEU A 812 18.44 -10.26 17.33
CA LEU A 812 19.83 -9.92 17.03
C LEU A 812 20.02 -8.40 16.86
N ALA A 813 19.15 -7.74 16.09
CA ALA A 813 19.21 -6.30 15.82
C ALA A 813 17.81 -5.71 15.53
N PRO A 814 17.36 -4.68 16.27
CA PRO A 814 18.12 -3.93 17.27
C PRO A 814 18.19 -4.60 18.66
N GLY A 815 17.60 -5.79 18.87
CA GLY A 815 17.49 -6.41 20.19
C GLY A 815 18.81 -6.72 20.90
N GLY A 816 19.89 -7.07 20.18
CA GLY A 816 21.25 -7.21 20.75
C GLY A 816 21.50 -8.47 21.60
N GLU A 817 20.60 -9.46 21.59
CA GLU A 817 20.62 -10.59 22.54
C GLU A 817 21.36 -11.84 22.02
N GLN A 818 22.02 -11.79 20.86
CA GLN A 818 22.72 -12.93 20.23
C GLN A 818 23.68 -13.68 21.17
N GLY A 819 24.42 -12.96 22.02
CA GLY A 819 25.37 -13.55 22.98
C GLY A 819 24.74 -14.08 24.28
N ARG A 820 23.41 -14.02 24.41
CA ARG A 820 22.65 -14.37 25.62
C ARG A 820 21.59 -15.44 25.35
N LEU A 821 21.00 -15.45 24.15
CA LEU A 821 20.05 -16.47 23.69
C LEU A 821 20.70 -17.87 23.61
N PRO A 822 19.91 -18.96 23.68
CA PRO A 822 20.43 -20.32 23.50
C PRO A 822 21.11 -20.50 22.12
N PRO A 823 22.44 -20.71 22.06
CA PRO A 823 23.18 -20.62 20.78
C PRO A 823 22.73 -21.63 19.73
N GLU A 824 22.35 -22.84 20.15
CA GLU A 824 21.84 -23.89 19.25
C GLU A 824 20.48 -23.51 18.65
N LEU A 825 19.56 -22.93 19.42
CA LEU A 825 18.26 -22.49 18.89
C LEU A 825 18.44 -21.37 17.87
N VAL A 826 19.29 -20.38 18.17
CA VAL A 826 19.65 -19.30 17.23
C VAL A 826 20.22 -19.90 15.94
N ARG A 827 21.24 -20.76 16.07
CA ARG A 827 21.90 -21.38 14.91
C ARG A 827 20.92 -22.18 14.06
N ASN A 828 20.13 -23.06 14.67
CA ASN A 828 19.20 -23.94 13.97
C ASN A 828 18.08 -23.16 13.28
N THR A 829 17.62 -22.05 13.86
CA THR A 829 16.65 -21.13 13.23
C THR A 829 17.16 -20.68 11.86
N PHE A 830 18.39 -20.16 11.82
CA PHE A 830 18.97 -19.62 10.59
C PHE A 830 19.53 -20.72 9.65
N GLU A 831 19.96 -21.89 10.15
CA GLU A 831 20.30 -23.06 9.31
C GLU A 831 19.05 -23.65 8.64
N ARG A 832 17.90 -23.66 9.34
CA ARG A 832 16.61 -24.03 8.77
C ARG A 832 16.16 -23.04 7.70
N TYR A 833 16.21 -21.74 8.01
CA TYR A 833 15.89 -20.69 7.04
C TYR A 833 16.78 -20.80 5.79
N TRP A 834 18.09 -20.92 5.97
CA TRP A 834 19.04 -21.09 4.86
C TRP A 834 18.70 -22.29 3.97
N ARG A 835 18.37 -23.44 4.56
CA ARG A 835 17.95 -24.64 3.81
C ARG A 835 16.66 -24.39 3.02
N GLU A 836 15.66 -23.74 3.60
CA GLU A 836 14.40 -23.44 2.93
C GLU A 836 14.56 -22.36 1.84
N PHE A 837 15.42 -21.36 2.08
CA PHE A 837 15.84 -20.33 1.12
C PHE A 837 16.53 -20.95 -0.10
N VAL A 838 17.54 -21.82 0.10
CA VAL A 838 18.24 -22.52 -0.98
C VAL A 838 17.27 -23.37 -1.80
N GLN A 839 16.32 -24.07 -1.16
CA GLN A 839 15.26 -24.79 -1.86
C GLN A 839 14.35 -23.87 -2.69
N ARG A 840 14.03 -22.66 -2.21
CA ARG A 840 13.25 -21.67 -2.96
C ARG A 840 14.02 -21.17 -4.18
N ARG A 841 15.26 -20.73 -3.98
CA ARG A 841 16.17 -20.19 -5.00
C ARG A 841 16.46 -21.20 -6.10
N ASP A 842 16.87 -22.41 -5.74
CA ASP A 842 17.30 -23.45 -6.67
C ASP A 842 16.11 -24.23 -7.28
N GLY A 843 14.87 -23.79 -7.02
CA GLY A 843 13.65 -24.40 -7.56
C GLY A 843 13.25 -25.74 -6.96
N GLY A 844 13.91 -26.17 -5.86
CA GLY A 844 13.60 -27.39 -5.11
C GLY A 844 12.33 -27.33 -4.25
N ARG A 845 11.75 -26.12 -4.06
CA ARG A 845 10.46 -25.89 -3.39
C ARG A 845 9.57 -24.99 -4.27
N GLU A 846 8.31 -25.39 -4.44
CA GLU A 846 7.30 -24.51 -5.03
C GLU A 846 6.92 -23.39 -4.06
N TRP A 847 6.72 -22.20 -4.60
CA TRP A 847 6.33 -20.99 -3.86
C TRP A 847 5.47 -20.10 -4.75
N LYS A 848 4.52 -19.36 -4.15
CA LYS A 848 3.65 -18.40 -4.84
C LYS A 848 4.24 -17.00 -4.78
N ASP A 849 4.56 -16.59 -3.56
CA ASP A 849 5.08 -15.29 -3.16
C ASP A 849 6.01 -15.42 -1.94
N TYR A 850 6.75 -14.34 -1.65
CA TYR A 850 7.45 -14.11 -0.40
C TYR A 850 7.53 -12.59 -0.14
N THR A 851 7.87 -12.18 1.09
CA THR A 851 8.07 -10.77 1.43
C THR A 851 9.56 -10.39 1.48
N PRO A 852 9.99 -9.30 0.81
CA PRO A 852 11.33 -8.75 0.94
C PRO A 852 11.72 -8.25 2.34
N TYR A 853 10.83 -8.26 3.35
CA TYR A 853 11.24 -8.13 4.76
C TYR A 853 12.30 -9.18 5.17
N GLU A 854 12.44 -10.26 4.40
CA GLU A 854 13.53 -11.23 4.51
C GLU A 854 14.94 -10.63 4.36
N TRP A 855 15.10 -9.39 3.88
CA TRP A 855 16.37 -8.64 3.90
C TRP A 855 17.07 -8.70 5.25
N ARG A 856 16.31 -8.67 6.35
CA ARG A 856 16.82 -8.78 7.72
C ARG A 856 17.62 -10.07 8.00
N ASN A 857 17.37 -11.15 7.24
CA ASN A 857 18.18 -12.38 7.33
C ASN A 857 19.60 -12.17 6.78
N VAL A 858 19.83 -11.23 5.87
CA VAL A 858 21.19 -10.86 5.41
C VAL A 858 21.99 -10.27 6.57
N ALA A 859 21.40 -9.34 7.33
CA ALA A 859 22.01 -8.81 8.56
C ALA A 859 22.27 -9.91 9.61
N ALA A 860 21.32 -10.84 9.80
CA ALA A 860 21.51 -12.00 10.67
C ALA A 860 22.68 -12.89 10.22
N PHE A 861 22.79 -13.19 8.92
CA PHE A 861 23.89 -13.98 8.36
C PHE A 861 25.25 -13.28 8.55
N VAL A 862 25.32 -11.95 8.37
CA VAL A 862 26.54 -11.17 8.67
C VAL A 862 26.93 -11.32 10.14
N ARG A 863 25.96 -11.15 11.06
CA ARG A 863 26.17 -11.24 12.52
C ARG A 863 26.51 -12.66 13.00
N LEU A 864 26.12 -13.69 12.25
CA LEU A 864 26.50 -15.10 12.45
C LEU A 864 27.85 -15.47 11.81
N GLY A 865 28.50 -14.55 11.09
CA GLY A 865 29.75 -14.79 10.37
C GLY A 865 29.58 -15.57 9.05
N TRP A 866 28.36 -15.73 8.56
CA TRP A 866 28.02 -16.49 7.34
C TRP A 866 28.15 -15.63 6.07
N ARG A 867 29.30 -14.99 5.90
CA ARG A 867 29.61 -14.02 4.82
C ARG A 867 29.14 -14.46 3.42
N GLY A 868 29.44 -15.70 3.02
CA GLY A 868 29.02 -16.21 1.70
C GLY A 868 27.50 -16.32 1.55
N ARG A 869 26.80 -16.80 2.58
CA ARG A 869 25.33 -16.94 2.59
C ARG A 869 24.63 -15.57 2.55
N ALA A 870 25.22 -14.55 3.17
CA ALA A 870 24.74 -13.16 3.09
C ALA A 870 24.74 -12.65 1.64
N TRP A 871 25.79 -12.93 0.87
CA TRP A 871 25.87 -12.58 -0.55
C TRP A 871 24.92 -13.38 -1.44
N GLU A 872 24.88 -14.70 -1.26
CA GLU A 872 23.94 -15.56 -1.99
C GLU A 872 22.46 -15.18 -1.76
N ALA A 873 22.13 -14.59 -0.60
CA ALA A 873 20.81 -14.03 -0.30
C ALA A 873 20.61 -12.62 -0.91
N LEU A 874 21.60 -11.75 -0.80
CA LEU A 874 21.59 -10.40 -1.39
C LEU A 874 21.39 -10.45 -2.91
N GLU A 875 22.15 -11.30 -3.61
CA GLU A 875 22.06 -11.47 -5.07
C GLU A 875 20.66 -11.93 -5.50
N TYR A 876 20.08 -12.90 -4.79
CA TYR A 876 18.72 -13.38 -5.04
C TYR A 876 17.67 -12.26 -4.88
N PHE A 877 17.73 -11.51 -3.78
CA PHE A 877 16.78 -10.41 -3.56
C PHE A 877 16.98 -9.24 -4.54
N PHE A 878 18.20 -9.00 -5.05
CA PHE A 878 18.48 -8.00 -6.09
C PHE A 878 17.81 -8.30 -7.42
N ASP A 879 17.61 -9.58 -7.71
CA ASP A 879 16.95 -10.07 -8.92
C ASP A 879 15.43 -9.83 -8.91
N ASP A 880 14.83 -9.69 -7.72
CA ASP A 880 13.41 -9.42 -7.50
C ASP A 880 13.06 -7.92 -7.36
N ARG A 881 14.01 -7.03 -7.67
CA ARG A 881 13.75 -5.58 -7.80
C ARG A 881 12.82 -5.29 -8.99
N ALA A 882 11.81 -4.44 -8.81
CA ALA A 882 10.71 -4.29 -9.75
C ALA A 882 10.39 -2.82 -10.12
N PRO A 883 10.65 -2.38 -11.37
CA PRO A 883 11.60 -2.94 -12.33
C PRO A 883 13.03 -2.87 -11.76
N ARG A 884 13.91 -3.79 -12.17
CA ARG A 884 15.29 -3.91 -11.64
C ARG A 884 16.08 -2.60 -11.71
N ALA A 885 15.88 -1.81 -12.77
CA ALA A 885 16.56 -0.55 -13.02
C ALA A 885 16.06 0.65 -12.18
N TRP A 886 15.05 0.46 -11.32
CA TRP A 886 14.56 1.47 -10.37
C TRP A 886 14.92 1.15 -8.91
N ASN A 887 15.82 0.18 -8.68
CA ASN A 887 16.45 -0.10 -7.39
C ASN A 887 15.46 -0.20 -6.19
N GLN A 888 14.33 -0.88 -6.39
CA GLN A 888 13.22 -0.89 -5.43
C GLN A 888 12.51 -2.24 -5.35
N TRP A 889 11.80 -2.46 -4.24
CA TRP A 889 10.96 -3.62 -3.98
C TRP A 889 9.57 -3.19 -3.54
N GLY A 890 8.59 -4.06 -3.78
CA GLY A 890 7.30 -4.03 -3.08
C GLY A 890 7.38 -4.72 -1.72
N GLU A 891 6.26 -4.76 -1.02
CA GLU A 891 6.09 -5.58 0.19
C GLU A 891 6.04 -7.08 -0.13
N VAL A 892 5.49 -7.43 -1.30
CA VAL A 892 5.32 -8.81 -1.77
C VAL A 892 5.97 -8.99 -3.14
N VAL A 893 6.72 -10.07 -3.29
CA VAL A 893 7.28 -10.54 -4.57
C VAL A 893 6.57 -11.84 -4.95
N SER A 894 6.08 -11.93 -6.19
CA SER A 894 5.47 -13.14 -6.74
C SER A 894 6.40 -13.89 -7.69
N ARG A 895 6.38 -15.23 -7.63
CA ARG A 895 7.01 -16.12 -8.62
C ARG A 895 6.47 -15.92 -10.04
N THR A 896 5.29 -15.32 -10.18
CA THR A 896 4.67 -14.99 -11.47
C THR A 896 4.48 -13.47 -11.60
N PRO A 897 5.57 -12.70 -11.77
CA PRO A 897 5.56 -11.24 -11.62
C PRO A 897 4.58 -10.50 -12.54
N ARG A 898 4.16 -11.09 -13.65
CA ARG A 898 3.19 -10.48 -14.59
C ARG A 898 1.73 -10.89 -14.38
N LYS A 899 1.43 -11.84 -13.49
CA LYS A 899 0.03 -12.09 -13.10
C LYS A 899 -0.37 -11.05 -12.04
N PRO A 900 -1.54 -10.40 -12.14
CA PRO A 900 -2.01 -9.46 -11.13
C PRO A 900 -2.01 -10.05 -9.71
N PHE A 901 -1.47 -9.29 -8.75
CA PHE A 901 -1.48 -9.63 -7.33
C PHE A 901 -1.42 -8.37 -6.46
N PHE A 902 -1.82 -8.49 -5.20
CA PHE A 902 -1.57 -7.44 -4.22
C PHE A 902 -0.07 -7.42 -3.86
N LEU A 903 0.59 -6.31 -4.17
CA LEU A 903 2.03 -6.08 -4.01
C LEU A 903 2.34 -5.13 -2.84
N GLY A 904 1.36 -4.31 -2.44
CA GLY A 904 1.49 -3.28 -1.41
C GLY A 904 1.71 -1.89 -2.03
N ASP A 905 2.77 -1.21 -1.60
CA ASP A 905 3.30 0.02 -2.21
C ASP A 905 4.61 -0.28 -2.96
N LEU A 906 4.96 0.57 -3.93
CA LEU A 906 6.19 0.46 -4.72
C LEU A 906 6.75 1.87 -5.00
N PRO A 907 7.91 2.25 -4.45
CA PRO A 907 8.72 1.49 -3.48
C PRO A 907 8.01 1.27 -2.13
N HIS A 908 8.33 0.17 -1.45
CA HIS A 908 7.97 -0.02 -0.04
C HIS A 908 9.12 0.48 0.86
N ALA A 909 8.94 1.63 1.51
CA ALA A 909 9.99 2.33 2.24
C ALA A 909 10.51 1.55 3.46
N TRP A 910 9.67 0.78 4.15
CA TRP A 910 10.12 -0.08 5.26
C TRP A 910 11.06 -1.20 4.76
N VAL A 911 10.73 -1.84 3.64
CA VAL A 911 11.62 -2.81 2.97
C VAL A 911 12.92 -2.14 2.50
N GLY A 912 12.83 -0.93 1.95
CA GLY A 912 14.00 -0.13 1.61
C GLY A 912 14.90 0.13 2.83
N SER A 913 14.32 0.42 4.00
CA SER A 913 15.07 0.59 5.24
C SER A 913 15.72 -0.71 5.73
N ASP A 914 15.06 -1.86 5.57
CA ASP A 914 15.64 -3.17 5.91
C ASP A 914 16.81 -3.54 5.01
N PHE A 915 16.73 -3.22 3.71
CA PHE A 915 17.89 -3.30 2.82
C PHE A 915 19.00 -2.35 3.28
N VAL A 916 18.72 -1.07 3.54
CA VAL A 916 19.74 -0.09 3.98
C VAL A 916 20.44 -0.55 5.26
N ARG A 917 19.70 -0.96 6.30
CA ARG A 917 20.25 -1.47 7.57
C ARG A 917 21.09 -2.73 7.35
N SER A 918 20.61 -3.67 6.52
CA SER A 918 21.31 -4.92 6.25
C SER A 918 22.58 -4.72 5.42
N ALA A 919 22.54 -3.85 4.41
CA ALA A 919 23.70 -3.48 3.61
C ALA A 919 24.75 -2.75 4.46
N LEU A 920 24.35 -1.78 5.27
CA LEU A 920 25.25 -1.07 6.18
C LEU A 920 25.86 -2.01 7.23
N ASP A 921 25.14 -3.02 7.72
CA ASP A 921 25.68 -4.04 8.62
C ASP A 921 26.81 -4.88 7.98
N MET A 922 26.83 -5.04 6.65
CA MET A 922 27.94 -5.71 5.96
C MET A 922 29.24 -4.91 6.09
N PHE A 923 29.14 -3.58 6.13
CA PHE A 923 30.23 -2.62 6.21
C PHE A 923 30.66 -2.31 7.65
N ALA A 924 29.73 -2.01 8.55
CA ALA A 924 29.98 -1.84 9.99
C ALA A 924 28.70 -1.96 10.82
N TYR A 925 28.77 -2.67 11.96
CA TYR A 925 27.65 -2.80 12.89
C TYR A 925 28.08 -2.82 14.38
N VAL A 926 27.19 -2.35 15.26
CA VAL A 926 27.41 -2.35 16.71
C VAL A 926 27.10 -3.74 17.30
N ARG A 927 28.00 -4.24 18.15
CA ARG A 927 27.84 -5.45 18.95
C ARG A 927 27.83 -5.11 20.44
N GLU A 928 26.61 -5.09 21.00
CA GLU A 928 26.35 -4.65 22.38
C GLU A 928 26.93 -5.56 23.48
N VAL A 929 27.20 -6.84 23.21
CA VAL A 929 27.69 -7.76 24.26
C VAL A 929 29.10 -7.41 24.75
N ASP A 930 29.86 -6.63 23.99
CA ASP A 930 31.22 -6.20 24.32
C ASP A 930 31.57 -4.78 23.84
N ASP A 931 30.55 -3.93 23.68
CA ASP A 931 30.61 -2.52 23.27
C ASP A 931 31.54 -2.26 22.08
N SER A 932 31.47 -3.10 21.03
CA SER A 932 32.39 -3.02 19.89
C SER A 932 31.70 -2.70 18.57
N LEU A 933 32.44 -2.04 17.67
CA LEU A 933 32.00 -1.83 16.28
C LEU A 933 32.72 -2.84 15.39
N VAL A 934 31.97 -3.78 14.83
CA VAL A 934 32.50 -4.82 13.95
C VAL A 934 32.60 -4.27 12.53
N LEU A 935 33.78 -4.36 11.90
CA LEU A 935 34.06 -3.82 10.57
C LEU A 935 34.05 -4.90 9.50
N ALA A 936 33.61 -4.55 8.30
CA ALA A 936 33.74 -5.34 7.07
C ALA A 936 33.29 -6.81 7.15
N ALA A 937 32.38 -7.14 8.09
CA ALA A 937 32.00 -8.52 8.37
C ALA A 937 31.36 -9.20 7.16
N GLY A 938 30.53 -8.46 6.42
CA GLY A 938 29.82 -8.95 5.23
C GLY A 938 30.52 -8.66 3.90
N ILE A 939 31.73 -8.08 3.86
CA ILE A 939 32.39 -7.69 2.60
C ILE A 939 32.99 -8.92 1.90
N PRO A 940 32.82 -9.11 0.57
CA PRO A 940 33.47 -10.18 -0.18
C PRO A 940 34.99 -10.11 -0.07
N ALA A 941 35.63 -11.27 0.03
CA ALA A 941 37.10 -11.34 0.00
C ALA A 941 37.68 -10.76 -1.30
N ASP A 942 37.04 -11.03 -2.44
CA ASP A 942 37.50 -10.63 -3.76
C ASP A 942 37.42 -9.11 -3.99
N TRP A 943 36.50 -8.41 -3.30
CA TRP A 943 36.45 -6.94 -3.36
C TRP A 943 37.69 -6.28 -2.78
N LEU A 944 38.43 -6.98 -1.91
CA LEU A 944 39.61 -6.43 -1.25
C LEU A 944 40.80 -6.31 -2.21
N GLU A 945 40.80 -6.96 -3.38
CA GLU A 945 41.87 -6.81 -4.38
C GLU A 945 41.94 -5.39 -4.96
N GLU A 946 40.79 -4.77 -5.22
CA GLU A 946 40.67 -3.35 -5.58
C GLU A 946 40.56 -2.48 -4.31
N GLY A 947 39.83 -2.98 -3.30
CA GLY A 947 39.62 -2.34 -2.00
C GLY A 947 38.22 -1.75 -1.85
N ILE A 948 37.88 -1.43 -0.60
CA ILE A 948 36.70 -0.62 -0.25
C ILE A 948 37.11 0.59 0.59
N ALA A 949 36.30 1.64 0.56
CA ALA A 949 36.39 2.75 1.51
C ALA A 949 35.01 3.23 1.96
N ILE A 950 34.93 3.78 3.16
CA ILE A 950 33.74 4.40 3.74
C ILE A 950 34.12 5.76 4.30
N HIS A 951 33.27 6.76 4.06
CA HIS A 951 33.47 8.12 4.55
C HIS A 951 32.18 8.63 5.20
N GLY A 952 32.28 9.04 6.47
CA GLY A 952 31.20 9.74 7.18
C GLY A 952 30.05 8.87 7.66
N LEU A 953 30.17 7.53 7.64
CA LEU A 953 29.13 6.63 8.14
C LEU A 953 28.83 6.96 9.60
N ARG A 954 27.55 7.20 9.91
CA ARG A 954 27.14 7.58 11.26
C ARG A 954 26.99 6.35 12.14
N THR A 955 27.40 6.49 13.39
CA THR A 955 27.29 5.48 14.44
C THR A 955 26.82 6.14 15.75
N PRO A 956 26.36 5.36 16.75
CA PRO A 956 26.07 5.87 18.10
C PRO A 956 27.26 6.54 18.82
N GLN A 957 28.47 6.45 18.28
CA GLN A 957 29.67 7.08 18.86
C GLN A 957 30.06 8.37 18.14
N GLY A 958 29.58 8.59 16.91
CA GLY A 958 29.99 9.68 16.03
C GLY A 958 30.22 9.19 14.60
N THR A 959 31.29 9.64 13.95
CA THR A 959 31.60 9.26 12.56
C THR A 959 32.55 8.06 12.47
N LEU A 960 32.36 7.24 11.42
CA LEU A 960 33.30 6.21 11.00
C LEU A 960 33.79 6.50 9.58
N GLY A 961 35.11 6.48 9.41
CA GLY A 961 35.78 6.39 8.12
C GLY A 961 36.90 5.35 8.14
N TYR A 962 36.96 4.51 7.11
CA TYR A 962 38.05 3.54 6.93
C TYR A 962 38.20 3.09 5.47
N ALA A 963 39.40 2.63 5.12
CA ALA A 963 39.68 1.92 3.87
C ALA A 963 40.28 0.53 4.15
N LEU A 964 39.81 -0.49 3.44
CA LEU A 964 40.26 -1.88 3.59
C LEU A 964 40.63 -2.47 2.22
N ARG A 965 41.88 -2.92 2.05
CA ARG A 965 42.37 -3.55 0.81
C ARG A 965 43.47 -4.57 1.02
N ARG A 966 43.67 -5.45 0.05
CA ARG A 966 44.83 -6.33 -0.10
C ARG A 966 45.93 -5.59 -0.86
N GLU A 967 47.16 -5.64 -0.36
CA GLU A 967 48.30 -5.02 -1.05
C GLU A 967 49.61 -5.69 -0.63
N GLY A 968 50.42 -6.11 -1.60
CA GLY A 968 51.79 -6.58 -1.34
C GLY A 968 51.91 -7.85 -0.47
N GLY A 969 50.87 -8.70 -0.44
CA GLY A 969 50.82 -9.88 0.43
C GLY A 969 50.27 -9.61 1.83
N GLU A 970 49.77 -8.39 2.09
CA GLU A 970 49.14 -8.00 3.34
C GLU A 970 47.66 -7.65 3.13
N LEU A 971 46.85 -7.82 4.17
CA LEU A 971 45.59 -7.10 4.33
C LEU A 971 45.87 -5.80 5.09
N ARG A 972 45.39 -4.69 4.54
CA ARG A 972 45.62 -3.33 5.05
C ARG A 972 44.29 -2.68 5.37
N LEU A 973 44.12 -2.32 6.64
CA LEU A 973 43.03 -1.45 7.11
C LEU A 973 43.67 -0.14 7.57
N ASP A 974 43.20 0.98 7.03
CA ASP A 974 43.55 2.32 7.49
C ASP A 974 42.25 2.99 7.97
N VAL A 975 42.21 3.38 9.24
CA VAL A 975 41.06 4.01 9.92
C VAL A 975 41.34 5.49 10.08
N ASP A 976 40.35 6.33 9.78
CA ASP A 976 40.47 7.78 9.79
C ASP A 976 40.67 8.35 11.21
N ALA A 977 41.18 9.58 11.29
CA ALA A 977 41.62 10.18 12.56
C ALA A 977 40.47 10.74 13.41
N ASP A 978 39.33 10.98 12.78
CA ASP A 978 38.03 11.41 13.29
C ASP A 978 37.04 10.23 13.42
N ALA A 979 37.55 9.00 13.43
CA ALA A 979 36.76 7.81 13.74
C ALA A 979 36.50 7.70 15.24
N ASP A 980 35.27 7.93 15.68
CA ASP A 980 34.88 7.83 17.08
C ASP A 980 34.74 6.37 17.52
N LEU A 981 35.46 5.99 18.58
CA LEU A 981 35.58 4.59 19.01
C LEU A 981 34.66 4.26 20.20
N PRO A 982 33.92 3.14 20.15
CA PRO A 982 33.18 2.67 21.32
C PRO A 982 34.14 2.08 22.38
N PRO A 983 33.70 1.92 23.64
CA PRO A 983 34.55 1.42 24.74
C PRO A 983 35.24 0.08 24.48
N GLY A 984 34.59 -0.82 23.73
CA GLY A 984 35.14 -2.10 23.29
C GLY A 984 36.10 -2.02 22.10
N GLY A 985 36.17 -0.88 21.42
CA GLY A 985 36.98 -0.64 20.23
C GLY A 985 36.38 -1.17 18.92
N LEU A 986 37.13 -1.05 17.83
CA LEU A 986 36.76 -1.67 16.55
C LEU A 986 37.21 -3.14 16.53
N VAL A 987 36.47 -3.99 15.83
CA VAL A 987 36.80 -5.41 15.64
C VAL A 987 36.80 -5.73 14.14
N LEU A 988 37.96 -6.12 13.61
CA LEU A 988 38.09 -6.64 12.26
C LEU A 988 38.11 -8.18 12.30
N PRO A 989 37.03 -8.87 11.88
CA PRO A 989 37.06 -10.32 11.66
C PRO A 989 37.94 -10.64 10.44
N TRP A 990 38.52 -11.85 10.41
CA TRP A 990 39.33 -12.27 9.26
C TRP A 990 38.44 -12.44 8.00
N PRO A 991 38.76 -11.77 6.87
CA PRO A 991 37.90 -11.84 5.68
C PRO A 991 38.19 -13.05 4.80
N LEU A 992 39.39 -13.62 4.87
CA LEU A 992 39.88 -14.68 3.97
C LEU A 992 39.66 -16.09 4.54
N ALA A 993 39.86 -17.11 3.71
CA ALA A 993 39.93 -18.49 4.16
C ALA A 993 41.21 -18.77 4.97
N GLY A 994 41.16 -19.78 5.86
CA GLY A 994 42.28 -20.14 6.73
C GLY A 994 42.41 -19.25 7.97
N GLU A 995 43.55 -19.36 8.66
CA GLU A 995 43.88 -18.55 9.83
C GLU A 995 44.63 -17.27 9.41
N PRO A 996 44.48 -16.14 10.13
CA PRO A 996 45.22 -14.92 9.86
C PRO A 996 46.70 -15.03 10.22
N GLY A 997 47.56 -14.34 9.45
CA GLY A 997 48.97 -14.17 9.81
C GLY A 997 49.20 -13.13 10.91
N PRO A 998 50.48 -12.88 11.27
CA PRO A 998 50.85 -11.83 12.22
C PRO A 998 50.26 -10.47 11.87
N ALA A 999 49.71 -9.79 12.87
CA ALA A 999 49.10 -8.47 12.74
C ALA A 999 49.90 -7.41 13.49
N THR A 1000 49.87 -6.19 12.95
CA THR A 1000 50.33 -4.98 13.64
C THR A 1000 49.27 -3.88 13.59
N VAL A 1001 49.17 -3.09 14.65
CA VAL A 1001 48.38 -1.86 14.72
C VAL A 1001 49.36 -0.72 15.04
N ASN A 1002 49.41 0.30 14.17
CA ASN A 1002 50.35 1.42 14.27
C ASN A 1002 51.83 0.98 14.45
N GLY A 1003 52.20 -0.15 13.83
CA GLY A 1003 53.53 -0.76 13.90
C GLY A 1003 53.81 -1.60 15.16
N SER A 1004 52.92 -1.62 16.13
CA SER A 1004 53.01 -2.50 17.31
C SER A 1004 52.35 -3.84 17.04
N ALA A 1005 52.94 -4.95 17.51
CA ALA A 1005 52.36 -6.28 17.35
C ALA A 1005 51.00 -6.39 18.05
N ALA A 1006 50.00 -6.93 17.34
CA ALA A 1006 48.64 -7.07 17.82
C ALA A 1006 48.19 -8.53 17.79
N ALA A 1007 47.39 -8.94 18.79
CA ALA A 1007 46.92 -10.30 18.96
C ALA A 1007 45.48 -10.46 18.45
N TRP A 1008 45.21 -11.58 17.79
CA TRP A 1008 43.87 -12.02 17.45
C TRP A 1008 43.14 -12.56 18.69
N GLY A 1009 41.86 -12.21 18.83
CA GLY A 1009 40.95 -12.88 19.76
C GLY A 1009 39.91 -13.71 19.01
N ASP A 1010 39.09 -14.46 19.76
CA ASP A 1010 38.09 -15.42 19.26
C ASP A 1010 37.06 -14.82 18.26
N HIS A 1011 36.97 -13.50 18.18
CA HIS A 1011 36.01 -12.77 17.33
C HIS A 1011 36.69 -11.76 16.37
N GLY A 1012 38.01 -11.82 16.21
CA GLY A 1012 38.77 -10.95 15.30
C GLY A 1012 39.88 -10.14 15.98
N LEU A 1013 40.48 -9.23 15.21
CA LEU A 1013 41.53 -8.32 15.65
C LEU A 1013 40.90 -7.06 16.24
N ARG A 1014 41.26 -6.69 17.47
CA ARG A 1014 40.71 -5.52 18.17
C ARG A 1014 41.62 -4.29 18.05
N ILE A 1015 41.02 -3.17 17.72
CA ILE A 1015 41.66 -1.86 17.51
C ILE A 1015 41.10 -0.90 18.55
N ARG A 1016 41.97 -0.21 19.32
CA ARG A 1016 41.57 0.61 20.48
C ARG A 1016 42.01 2.08 20.38
N GLU A 1017 42.50 2.50 19.23
CA GLU A 1017 42.99 3.85 18.97
C GLU A 1017 42.65 4.24 17.53
N ALA A 1018 42.40 5.52 17.30
CA ALA A 1018 42.19 6.14 16.00
C ALA A 1018 43.09 7.39 15.90
N PRO A 1019 43.71 7.68 14.73
CA PRO A 1019 43.74 6.86 13.52
C PRO A 1019 44.52 5.54 13.74
N ALA A 1020 44.15 4.50 13.00
CA ALA A 1020 44.82 3.20 13.05
C ALA A 1020 45.31 2.77 11.67
N ARG A 1021 46.59 2.39 11.58
CA ARG A 1021 47.15 1.67 10.44
C ARG A 1021 47.38 0.22 10.83
N VAL A 1022 46.54 -0.65 10.32
CA VAL A 1022 46.60 -2.09 10.58
C VAL A 1022 47.21 -2.79 9.37
N ARG A 1023 48.17 -3.68 9.63
CA ARG A 1023 48.81 -4.51 8.60
C ARG A 1023 48.82 -5.96 9.09
N ILE A 1024 48.20 -6.85 8.32
CA ILE A 1024 48.08 -8.28 8.62
C ILE A 1024 48.72 -9.06 7.48
N ALA A 1025 49.68 -9.93 7.77
CA ALA A 1025 50.24 -10.81 6.75
C ALA A 1025 49.20 -11.84 6.27
N ILE A 1026 49.10 -12.04 4.97
CA ILE A 1026 48.31 -13.13 4.37
C ILE A 1026 49.25 -14.35 4.24
N PRO A 1027 48.92 -15.52 4.84
CA PRO A 1027 49.80 -16.70 4.82
C PRO A 1027 50.09 -17.30 3.45
#